data_AF-A0AAU8KD37-F1
#
_entry.id   AF-A0AAU8KD37-F1
#
_cell.length_a   1.000
_cell.length_b   1.000
_cell.length_c   1.000
_cell.angle_alpha   90.00
_cell.angle_beta   90.00
_cell.angle_gamma   90.00
#
_symmetry.space_group_name_H-M   'P 1'
#
loop_
_entity.id
_entity.type
_entity.pdbx_description
1 polymer ?
#
loop_
_entity_poly.entity_id
_entity_poly.type
_entity_poly.pdbx_seq_one_letter_code
_entity_poly.pdbx_strand_id
1 'polypeptide(L)'
;MQFRVLGPVEAVDHGGEPLPVSAPMLRALLAALILRPGRPVPVEDLADQLWGERLPANVRTTLRNYVMRLRRALPGDHIRTVPGGYLLAAEAEETDLGRFRSLVLRARELAPRETEEAVVLLREALALWRGAPLADLPDLPLRADQRPRLEELHLSATEECYELELALGRHETLVDEVSAAARRHRLRERLTRLLMLALHRCGRTAEALAVYQEVRRELVDELAIEPGAETRALEQAILRDDPSLALPARSTAPSRTRAGRGQGAFPPLPSVFVGRDGELARLRAQLSDASDAPAVCLIDGPGGVGKSALALRAAHDVAARFPDGLCYVDLRGADPQRPPLATEDAARALLVGLGSAAEELPDDPAALLELHHTELAGRRILLVLDNAVDTAQIVPLIPVERGSAALVTSRTLLTGVEQARHCHLEVLTDTEAVTLIRTVSGRAAEPGDQAHWEELARLCGRLPLALRIIATRLASRPRWSAADWADQLRDERGRLAELVTSDLDARASLLLSIEQLAGGDESDRRAAELFPLLGTAAITSYGAHTAAALGRHTAGEARDALERLTDAQIASSPRPGSYQLHDLVRAAAVGQAALLPRARSRAALEGLAAWYLGSLYGLNKPLRVVRFDRTDDGIARFPRGLRFERADEALAWVDAAMEDIVALTDQLSDAAFDDAPPALADFTLEACRALETYFTFRLRWRPQEHLCGALLRTAERRGDTWSRAVALGQLGKVAGQRDDGAKGEVLLREAMGLFAQLGVWEEETNARHNLVPCLALSGRLDEAIQEARELYDDLHARPVPGRMLPSLANNLARCLRMQGRQGEAIGLLREAYTASPIDYHLAGSIAAVLGECHLENGEWEEAVRWAGRGLTHAAEELFDSYQVAGMHTTLGTALLRLGRDEEARDANARAGRLLRELNEREAASLSMRTKAHGPAPSSGSG
;
A
#
# COMPACT_ATOMS: atom_id res chain seq x y z
N MET A 1 60.35 23.28 0.05
CA MET A 1 59.66 22.70 -1.12
C MET A 1 58.72 21.62 -0.59
N GLN A 2 57.63 21.29 -1.27
CA GLN A 2 56.79 20.15 -0.89
C GLN A 2 56.55 19.23 -2.08
N PHE A 3 56.60 17.93 -1.83
CA PHE A 3 56.37 16.89 -2.82
C PHE A 3 55.07 16.15 -2.51
N ARG A 4 54.26 15.94 -3.55
CA ARG A 4 52.85 15.60 -3.41
C ARG A 4 52.51 14.37 -4.25
N VAL A 5 52.01 13.30 -3.62
CA VAL A 5 51.60 12.04 -4.27
C VAL A 5 50.23 11.53 -3.82
N LEU A 6 49.63 12.12 -2.78
CA LEU A 6 48.28 11.79 -2.29
C LEU A 6 47.17 12.47 -3.15
N GLY A 7 47.33 12.41 -4.47
CA GLY A 7 46.51 13.09 -5.46
C GLY A 7 47.25 13.10 -6.80
N PRO A 8 47.04 14.12 -7.66
CA PRO A 8 47.94 14.41 -8.77
C PRO A 8 49.38 14.62 -8.27
N VAL A 9 50.37 14.12 -9.03
CA VAL A 9 51.78 14.21 -8.64
C VAL A 9 52.34 15.59 -8.94
N GLU A 10 52.74 16.27 -7.87
CA GLU A 10 53.17 17.66 -7.93
C GLU A 10 54.42 17.88 -7.06
N ALA A 11 55.23 18.85 -7.46
CA ALA A 11 56.20 19.48 -6.60
C ALA A 11 55.84 20.97 -6.53
N VAL A 12 55.74 21.52 -5.33
CA VAL A 12 55.45 22.93 -5.13
C VAL A 12 56.61 23.62 -4.40
N ASP A 13 56.81 24.90 -4.69
CA ASP A 13 57.81 25.71 -4.01
C ASP A 13 57.40 26.05 -2.57
N HIS A 14 58.15 26.93 -1.90
CA HIS A 14 57.84 27.36 -0.53
C HIS A 14 56.61 28.28 -0.44
N GLY A 15 56.19 28.90 -1.55
CA GLY A 15 54.97 29.70 -1.66
C GLY A 15 53.72 28.87 -2.02
N GLY A 16 53.89 27.60 -2.36
CA GLY A 16 52.82 26.69 -2.74
C GLY A 16 52.51 26.68 -4.24
N GLU A 17 53.33 27.36 -5.06
CA GLU A 17 53.17 27.39 -6.52
C GLU A 17 53.69 26.10 -7.17
N PRO A 18 52.96 25.51 -8.12
CA PRO A 18 53.34 24.26 -8.77
C PRO A 18 54.53 24.45 -9.73
N LEU A 19 55.49 23.55 -9.62
CA LEU A 19 56.68 23.54 -10.47
C LEU A 19 56.41 22.79 -11.79
N PRO A 20 57.11 23.16 -12.88
CA PRO A 20 56.76 22.72 -14.24
C PRO A 20 57.21 21.28 -14.57
N VAL A 21 56.77 20.30 -13.79
CA VAL A 21 56.93 18.86 -14.09
C VAL A 21 55.66 18.39 -14.80
N SER A 22 55.53 18.65 -16.09
CA SER A 22 54.28 18.39 -16.85
C SER A 22 54.26 17.08 -17.62
N ALA A 23 55.43 16.51 -17.97
CA ALA A 23 55.48 15.31 -18.80
C ALA A 23 55.14 14.03 -17.99
N PRO A 24 54.25 13.14 -18.48
CA PRO A 24 53.77 11.97 -17.73
C PRO A 24 54.89 11.07 -17.19
N MET A 25 55.92 10.79 -18.00
CA MET A 25 57.05 9.96 -17.57
C MET A 25 57.97 10.65 -16.56
N LEU A 26 58.03 11.99 -16.55
CA LEU A 26 58.77 12.73 -15.54
C LEU A 26 58.02 12.72 -14.21
N ARG A 27 56.69 12.85 -14.23
CA ARG A 27 55.85 12.70 -13.03
C ARG A 27 55.92 11.29 -12.46
N ALA A 28 55.90 10.26 -13.30
CA ALA A 28 56.06 8.88 -12.86
C ALA A 28 57.42 8.62 -12.21
N LEU A 29 58.52 9.13 -12.81
CA LEU A 29 59.84 9.03 -12.22
C LEU A 29 59.93 9.80 -10.89
N LEU A 30 59.34 10.99 -10.83
CA LEU A 30 59.29 11.79 -9.61
C LEU A 30 58.49 11.06 -8.51
N ALA A 31 57.33 10.48 -8.84
CA ALA A 31 56.52 9.69 -7.92
C ALA A 31 57.29 8.49 -7.33
N ALA A 32 58.01 7.74 -8.16
CA ALA A 32 58.83 6.61 -7.70
C ALA A 32 59.88 7.03 -6.66
N LEU A 33 60.45 8.25 -6.81
CA LEU A 33 61.40 8.80 -5.85
C LEU A 33 60.72 9.37 -4.60
N ILE A 34 59.55 10.03 -4.73
CA ILE A 34 58.77 10.56 -3.60
C ILE A 34 58.30 9.45 -2.66
N LEU A 35 57.95 8.28 -3.20
CA LEU A 35 57.51 7.12 -2.40
C LEU A 35 58.62 6.55 -1.51
N ARG A 36 59.89 6.90 -1.78
CA ARG A 36 61.08 6.48 -1.02
C ARG A 36 61.99 7.70 -0.73
N PRO A 37 61.51 8.71 0.02
CA PRO A 37 62.28 9.94 0.24
C PRO A 37 63.56 9.62 1.03
N GLY A 38 64.67 10.25 0.65
CA GLY A 38 65.98 10.05 1.28
C GLY A 38 66.63 8.69 1.02
N ARG A 39 65.99 7.77 0.29
CA ARG A 39 66.52 6.41 0.03
C ARG A 39 66.90 6.21 -1.45
N PRO A 40 68.03 5.54 -1.75
CA PRO A 40 68.38 5.13 -3.11
C PRO A 40 67.31 4.23 -3.72
N VAL A 41 66.85 4.58 -4.93
CA VAL A 41 66.05 3.70 -5.79
C VAL A 41 66.94 3.19 -6.93
N PRO A 42 67.21 1.87 -7.01
CA PRO A 42 68.03 1.28 -8.06
C PRO A 42 67.51 1.60 -9.46
N VAL A 43 68.43 1.65 -10.43
CA VAL A 43 68.08 1.84 -11.85
C VAL A 43 67.13 0.75 -12.35
N GLU A 44 67.30 -0.49 -11.89
CA GLU A 44 66.48 -1.65 -12.25
C GLU A 44 65.06 -1.51 -11.70
N ASP A 45 64.89 -1.22 -10.39
CA ASP A 45 63.59 -0.90 -9.78
C ASP A 45 62.84 0.23 -10.51
N LEU A 46 63.56 1.31 -10.86
CA LEU A 46 62.97 2.43 -11.61
C LEU A 46 62.55 2.00 -13.02
N ALA A 47 63.28 1.07 -13.64
CA ALA A 47 62.96 0.58 -14.95
C ALA A 47 61.68 -0.28 -14.93
N ASP A 48 61.59 -1.18 -13.97
CA ASP A 48 60.44 -2.06 -13.79
C ASP A 48 59.18 -1.26 -13.47
N GLN A 49 59.28 -0.26 -12.59
CA GLN A 49 58.16 0.59 -12.20
C GLN A 49 57.66 1.50 -13.35
N LEU A 50 58.55 1.97 -14.22
CA LEU A 50 58.21 2.91 -15.29
C LEU A 50 57.81 2.23 -16.60
N TRP A 51 58.32 1.03 -16.88
CA TRP A 51 58.15 0.39 -18.18
C TRP A 51 57.72 -1.08 -18.12
N GLY A 52 57.93 -1.77 -16.99
CA GLY A 52 57.67 -3.20 -16.86
C GLY A 52 58.39 -3.99 -17.95
N GLU A 53 57.65 -4.84 -18.67
CA GLU A 53 58.20 -5.65 -19.75
C GLU A 53 58.61 -4.85 -21.01
N ARG A 54 58.15 -3.60 -21.15
CA ARG A 54 58.36 -2.77 -22.37
C ARG A 54 59.52 -1.80 -22.21
N LEU A 55 60.71 -2.34 -21.92
CA LEU A 55 61.91 -1.55 -21.67
C LEU A 55 62.38 -0.79 -22.94
N PRO A 56 62.88 0.45 -22.80
CA PRO A 56 63.56 1.16 -23.89
C PRO A 56 64.90 0.50 -24.22
N ALA A 57 65.35 0.62 -25.47
CA ALA A 57 66.59 0.00 -25.97
C ALA A 57 67.85 0.32 -25.13
N ASN A 58 67.89 1.48 -24.46
CA ASN A 58 68.92 1.80 -23.47
C ASN A 58 68.30 2.49 -22.24
N VAL A 59 67.91 1.67 -21.26
CA VAL A 59 67.29 2.07 -19.98
C VAL A 59 68.12 3.12 -19.24
N ARG A 60 69.43 2.88 -19.09
CA ARG A 60 70.33 3.79 -18.34
C ARG A 60 70.40 5.18 -18.98
N THR A 61 70.48 5.25 -20.31
CA THR A 61 70.53 6.54 -21.03
C THR A 61 69.21 7.28 -20.97
N THR A 62 68.09 6.55 -21.10
CA THR A 62 66.74 7.14 -21.02
C THR A 62 66.45 7.70 -19.62
N LEU A 63 66.77 6.95 -18.56
CA LEU A 63 66.64 7.42 -17.17
C LEU A 63 67.51 8.65 -16.89
N ARG A 64 68.78 8.68 -17.36
CA ARG A 64 69.65 9.86 -17.23
C ARG A 64 69.03 11.10 -17.85
N ASN A 65 68.39 10.97 -19.02
CA ASN A 65 67.71 12.08 -19.70
C ASN A 65 66.49 12.57 -18.90
N TYR A 66 65.70 11.67 -18.32
CA TYR A 66 64.57 12.05 -17.46
C TYR A 66 65.02 12.72 -16.16
N VAL A 67 66.06 12.21 -15.51
CA VAL A 67 66.66 12.83 -14.31
C VAL A 67 67.22 14.21 -14.62
N MET A 68 67.89 14.40 -15.77
CA MET A 68 68.36 15.71 -16.21
C MET A 68 67.20 16.71 -16.35
N ARG A 69 66.08 16.28 -16.94
CA ARG A 69 64.89 17.13 -17.12
C ARG A 69 64.21 17.44 -15.78
N LEU A 70 64.11 16.48 -14.87
CA LEU A 70 63.59 16.72 -13.51
C LEU A 70 64.47 17.69 -12.73
N ARG A 71 65.80 17.57 -12.78
CA ARG A 71 66.74 18.52 -12.15
C ARG A 71 66.61 19.95 -12.69
N ARG A 72 66.20 20.11 -13.96
CA ARG A 72 65.93 21.44 -14.52
C ARG A 72 64.61 22.03 -14.04
N ALA A 73 63.62 21.19 -13.76
CA ALA A 73 62.30 21.61 -13.31
C ALA A 73 62.22 21.84 -11.79
N LEU A 74 63.11 21.19 -11.01
CA LEU A 74 63.19 21.31 -9.56
C LEU A 74 64.39 22.20 -9.19
N PRO A 75 64.19 23.39 -8.60
CA PRO A 75 65.30 24.25 -8.17
C PRO A 75 66.08 23.58 -7.01
N GLY A 76 67.41 23.51 -7.12
CA GLY A 76 68.29 22.91 -6.09
C GLY A 76 68.72 21.46 -6.37
N ASP A 77 69.53 20.87 -5.49
CA ASP A 77 70.07 19.50 -5.64
C ASP A 77 69.16 18.45 -4.99
N HIS A 78 67.88 18.45 -5.35
CA HIS A 78 66.88 17.53 -4.78
C HIS A 78 66.93 16.12 -5.38
N ILE A 79 67.50 15.91 -6.56
CA ILE A 79 67.67 14.56 -7.13
C ILE A 79 69.14 14.23 -7.22
N ARG A 80 69.63 13.35 -6.34
CA ARG A 80 71.04 12.96 -6.27
C ARG A 80 71.28 11.64 -6.99
N THR A 81 72.41 11.57 -7.69
CA THR A 81 72.89 10.31 -8.26
C THR A 81 73.75 9.62 -7.20
N VAL A 82 73.44 8.37 -6.91
CA VAL A 82 74.17 7.53 -5.95
C VAL A 82 74.61 6.24 -6.62
N PRO A 83 75.55 5.47 -6.05
CA PRO A 83 75.96 4.20 -6.63
C PRO A 83 74.74 3.31 -6.93
N GLY A 84 74.55 2.96 -8.20
CA GLY A 84 73.48 2.06 -8.66
C GLY A 84 72.08 2.68 -8.84
N GLY A 85 71.86 3.97 -8.56
CA GLY A 85 70.50 4.53 -8.57
C GLY A 85 70.38 6.05 -8.42
N TYR A 86 69.16 6.49 -8.12
CA TYR A 86 68.82 7.89 -7.85
C TYR A 86 68.04 7.98 -6.54
N LEU A 87 68.17 9.10 -5.83
CA LEU A 87 67.36 9.39 -4.64
C LEU A 87 66.81 10.81 -4.68
N LEU A 88 65.65 10.99 -4.06
CA LEU A 88 65.12 12.30 -3.71
C LEU A 88 65.75 12.74 -2.38
N ALA A 89 66.54 13.81 -2.40
CA ALA A 89 67.05 14.50 -1.22
C ALA A 89 65.93 15.41 -0.67
N ALA A 90 65.05 14.79 0.10
CA ALA A 90 63.97 15.43 0.84
C ALA A 90 63.77 14.67 2.16
N GLU A 91 63.46 15.40 3.22
CA GLU A 91 63.01 14.80 4.48
C GLU A 91 61.61 14.20 4.30
N ALA A 92 61.26 13.20 5.12
CA ALA A 92 59.95 12.56 5.01
C ALA A 92 58.79 13.58 5.14
N GLU A 93 58.96 14.59 6.00
CA GLU A 93 57.97 15.65 6.27
C GLU A 93 57.85 16.69 5.16
N GLU A 94 58.76 16.68 4.17
CA GLU A 94 58.63 17.47 2.95
C GLU A 94 57.74 16.77 1.90
N THR A 95 57.32 15.53 2.16
CA THR A 95 56.36 14.80 1.33
C THR A 95 54.99 14.75 2.00
N ASP A 96 53.89 14.88 1.24
CA ASP A 96 52.54 14.73 1.80
C ASP A 96 52.29 13.33 2.36
N LEU A 97 52.82 12.28 1.74
CA LEU A 97 52.77 10.91 2.25
C LEU A 97 53.53 10.73 3.58
N GLY A 98 54.71 11.33 3.73
CA GLY A 98 55.47 11.26 4.97
C GLY A 98 54.83 12.08 6.09
N ARG A 99 54.29 13.26 5.78
CA ARG A 99 53.44 14.05 6.70
C ARG A 99 52.22 13.27 7.16
N PHE A 100 51.49 12.67 6.22
CA PHE A 100 50.34 11.83 6.52
C PHE A 100 50.70 10.71 7.50
N ARG A 101 51.79 9.96 7.22
CA ARG A 101 52.24 8.88 8.11
C ARG A 101 52.64 9.37 9.50
N SER A 102 53.30 10.54 9.58
CA SER A 102 53.69 11.15 10.85
C SER A 102 52.47 11.57 11.68
N LEU A 103 51.48 12.22 11.05
CA LEU A 103 50.24 12.63 11.72
C LEU A 103 49.42 11.43 12.21
N VAL A 104 49.26 10.39 11.39
CA VAL A 104 48.55 9.15 11.79
C VAL A 104 49.28 8.46 12.95
N LEU A 105 50.61 8.38 12.93
CA LEU A 105 51.39 7.79 14.01
C LEU A 105 51.21 8.56 15.32
N ARG A 106 51.33 9.90 15.28
CA ARG A 106 51.12 10.77 16.44
C ARG A 106 49.70 10.68 16.98
N ALA A 107 48.70 10.60 16.10
CA ALA A 107 47.32 10.40 16.51
C ALA A 107 47.12 9.09 17.26
N ARG A 108 47.72 7.98 16.79
CA ARG A 108 47.66 6.68 17.48
C ARG A 108 48.33 6.71 18.85
N GLU A 109 49.43 7.43 18.99
CA GLU A 109 50.12 7.61 20.28
C GLU A 109 49.30 8.45 21.28
N LEU A 110 48.57 9.46 20.80
CA LEU A 110 47.73 10.34 21.62
C LEU A 110 46.35 9.76 21.94
N ALA A 111 45.79 8.92 21.08
CA ALA A 111 44.41 8.43 21.20
C ALA A 111 44.01 7.88 22.59
N PRO A 112 44.87 7.15 23.34
CA PRO A 112 44.54 6.67 24.67
C PRO A 112 44.47 7.73 25.77
N ARG A 113 45.11 8.89 25.57
CA ARG A 113 45.22 9.97 26.58
C ARG A 113 44.38 11.19 26.22
N GLU A 114 44.38 11.55 24.94
CA GLU A 114 43.84 12.81 24.42
C GLU A 114 43.10 12.53 23.09
N THR A 115 41.97 11.82 23.18
CA THR A 115 41.20 11.36 22.01
C THR A 115 40.75 12.51 21.11
N GLU A 116 40.43 13.68 21.66
CA GLU A 116 40.03 14.86 20.88
C GLU A 116 41.19 15.40 20.01
N GLU A 117 42.40 15.48 20.56
CA GLU A 117 43.59 15.90 19.80
C GLU A 117 43.98 14.86 18.74
N ALA A 118 43.83 13.56 19.04
CA ALA A 118 44.07 12.50 18.08
C ALA A 118 43.13 12.59 16.86
N VAL A 119 41.84 12.91 17.06
CA VAL A 119 40.90 13.14 15.95
C VAL A 119 41.32 14.33 15.11
N VAL A 120 41.75 15.44 15.72
CA VAL A 120 42.24 16.62 14.97
C VAL A 120 43.40 16.23 14.05
N LEU A 121 44.39 15.50 14.56
CA LEU A 121 45.54 15.04 13.77
C LEU A 121 45.14 14.07 12.63
N LEU A 122 44.16 13.19 12.85
CA LEU A 122 43.64 12.30 11.79
C LEU A 122 42.90 13.10 10.70
N ARG A 123 42.06 14.07 11.09
CA ARG A 123 41.39 14.95 10.12
C ARG A 123 42.38 15.80 9.32
N GLU A 124 43.43 16.32 9.96
CA GLU A 124 44.54 17.01 9.29
C GLU A 124 45.27 16.08 8.30
N ALA A 125 45.52 14.82 8.68
CA ALA A 125 46.13 13.84 7.81
C ALA A 125 45.25 13.54 6.58
N LEU A 126 43.96 13.29 6.79
CA LEU A 126 42.99 13.02 5.73
C LEU A 126 42.85 14.22 4.76
N ALA A 127 42.96 15.45 5.26
CA ALA A 127 42.94 16.66 4.44
C ALA A 127 44.13 16.79 3.47
N LEU A 128 45.20 16.00 3.63
CA LEU A 128 46.32 15.96 2.69
C LEU A 128 45.97 15.27 1.36
N TRP A 129 44.89 14.50 1.33
CA TRP A 129 44.43 13.77 0.15
C TRP A 129 43.63 14.70 -0.79
N ARG A 130 44.07 14.79 -2.05
CA ARG A 130 43.50 15.68 -3.08
C ARG A 130 42.80 14.89 -4.19
N GLY A 131 42.13 13.79 -3.82
CA GLY A 131 41.50 12.84 -4.74
C GLY A 131 42.25 11.52 -4.84
N ALA A 132 42.13 10.82 -5.97
CA ALA A 132 42.79 9.53 -6.17
C ALA A 132 44.32 9.70 -6.17
N PRO A 133 45.09 8.88 -5.42
CA PRO A 133 46.54 8.99 -5.43
C PRO A 133 47.10 8.62 -6.81
N LEU A 134 48.14 9.33 -7.24
CA LEU A 134 48.79 9.14 -8.54
C LEU A 134 47.80 9.31 -9.72
N ALA A 135 46.81 10.19 -9.58
CA ALA A 135 45.69 10.32 -10.53
C ALA A 135 46.12 10.61 -11.98
N ASP A 136 47.20 11.37 -12.13
CA ASP A 136 47.70 11.94 -13.38
C ASP A 136 48.81 11.11 -14.04
N LEU A 137 49.18 9.97 -13.44
CA LEU A 137 50.11 9.03 -14.04
C LEU A 137 49.41 8.19 -15.10
N PRO A 138 50.07 7.86 -16.22
CA PRO A 138 49.56 6.87 -17.15
C PRO A 138 49.49 5.48 -16.46
N ASP A 139 48.85 4.52 -17.13
CA ASP A 139 48.72 3.15 -16.63
C ASP A 139 50.08 2.41 -16.69
N LEU A 140 50.91 2.68 -15.68
CA LEU A 140 52.27 2.16 -15.54
C LEU A 140 52.33 1.19 -14.35
N PRO A 141 53.29 0.25 -14.32
CA PRO A 141 53.46 -0.70 -13.21
C PRO A 141 53.54 -0.03 -11.84
N LEU A 142 54.19 1.14 -11.75
CA LEU A 142 54.23 1.96 -10.53
C LEU A 142 52.83 2.30 -10.00
N ARG A 143 51.94 2.78 -10.89
CA ARG A 143 50.59 3.20 -10.51
C ARG A 143 49.78 1.99 -10.08
N ALA A 144 49.87 0.89 -10.82
CA ALA A 144 49.16 -0.35 -10.52
C ALA A 144 49.55 -0.96 -9.16
N ASP A 145 50.83 -0.94 -8.80
CA ASP A 145 51.32 -1.48 -7.51
C ASP A 145 51.07 -0.54 -6.32
N GLN A 146 51.24 0.77 -6.50
CA GLN A 146 51.24 1.73 -5.39
C GLN A 146 49.88 2.32 -5.08
N ARG A 147 49.01 2.50 -6.09
CA ARG A 147 47.70 3.11 -5.90
C ARG A 147 46.82 2.31 -4.91
N PRO A 148 46.68 0.97 -5.02
CA PRO A 148 45.86 0.21 -4.06
C PRO A 148 46.39 0.30 -2.64
N ARG A 149 47.73 0.30 -2.44
CA ARG A 149 48.36 0.44 -1.12
C ARG A 149 48.09 1.81 -0.49
N LEU A 150 48.07 2.87 -1.30
CA LEU A 150 47.75 4.22 -0.85
C LEU A 150 46.27 4.35 -0.53
N GLU A 151 45.38 3.84 -1.39
CA GLU A 151 43.93 3.83 -1.14
C GLU A 151 43.59 3.04 0.15
N GLU A 152 44.27 1.93 0.42
CA GLU A 152 44.16 1.17 1.67
C GLU A 152 44.60 2.00 2.89
N LEU A 153 45.72 2.71 2.77
CA LEU A 153 46.25 3.56 3.82
C LEU A 153 45.29 4.73 4.16
N HIS A 154 44.68 5.34 3.13
CA HIS A 154 43.65 6.36 3.31
C HIS A 154 42.45 5.79 4.07
N LEU A 155 41.95 4.64 3.62
CA LEU A 155 40.75 4.02 4.16
C LEU A 155 40.94 3.57 5.62
N SER A 156 42.10 3.01 5.97
CA SER A 156 42.44 2.67 7.35
C SER A 156 42.43 3.89 8.29
N ALA A 157 42.98 5.03 7.84
CA ALA A 157 42.98 6.25 8.65
C ALA A 157 41.58 6.87 8.78
N THR A 158 40.74 6.77 7.73
CA THR A 158 39.33 7.14 7.79
C THR A 158 38.57 6.31 8.83
N GLU A 159 38.74 4.99 8.81
CA GLU A 159 38.12 4.08 9.78
C GLU A 159 38.54 4.40 11.22
N GLU A 160 39.84 4.64 11.45
CA GLU A 160 40.35 5.05 12.77
C GLU A 160 39.79 6.40 13.23
N CYS A 161 39.64 7.38 12.32
CA CYS A 161 39.06 8.67 12.64
C CYS A 161 37.60 8.53 13.08
N TYR A 162 36.83 7.73 12.37
CA TYR A 162 35.42 7.48 12.67
C TYR A 162 35.24 6.75 13.99
N GLU A 163 36.09 5.77 14.30
CA GLU A 163 36.09 5.08 15.59
C GLU A 163 36.29 6.04 16.76
N LEU A 164 37.28 6.92 16.67
CA LEU A 164 37.55 7.90 17.73
C LEU A 164 36.42 8.93 17.84
N GLU A 165 35.84 9.39 16.73
CA GLU A 165 34.70 10.31 16.77
C GLU A 165 33.43 9.67 17.37
N LEU A 166 33.17 8.40 17.08
CA LEU A 166 32.11 7.65 17.74
C LEU A 166 32.36 7.47 19.24
N ALA A 167 33.61 7.25 19.65
CA ALA A 167 34.00 7.18 21.07
C ALA A 167 33.80 8.53 21.79
N LEU A 168 33.94 9.64 21.07
CA LEU A 168 33.66 11.01 21.57
C LEU A 168 32.16 11.36 21.58
N GLY A 169 31.28 10.46 21.15
CA GLY A 169 29.84 10.72 21.10
C GLY A 169 29.39 11.60 19.93
N ARG A 170 30.20 11.77 18.88
CA ARG A 170 29.86 12.57 17.70
C ARG A 170 29.09 11.78 16.65
N HIS A 171 28.21 10.87 17.09
CA HIS A 171 27.52 9.93 16.19
C HIS A 171 26.57 10.66 15.24
N GLU A 172 25.80 11.65 15.70
CA GLU A 172 24.84 12.38 14.85
C GLU A 172 25.49 13.09 13.66
N THR A 173 26.61 13.78 13.88
CA THR A 173 27.33 14.50 12.83
C THR A 173 28.07 13.58 11.85
N LEU A 174 28.29 12.33 12.25
CA LEU A 174 29.15 11.39 11.54
C LEU A 174 28.37 10.39 10.65
N VAL A 175 27.06 10.21 10.88
CA VAL A 175 26.24 9.23 10.14
C VAL A 175 26.36 9.40 8.62
N ASP A 176 26.26 10.63 8.11
CA ASP A 176 26.27 10.88 6.66
C ASP A 176 27.63 10.55 6.03
N GLU A 177 28.72 10.89 6.72
CA GLU A 177 30.08 10.66 6.24
C GLU A 177 30.42 9.17 6.21
N VAL A 178 30.06 8.44 7.27
CA VAL A 178 30.24 6.98 7.36
C VAL A 178 29.33 6.27 6.36
N SER A 179 28.10 6.75 6.17
CA SER A 179 27.16 6.22 5.16
C SER A 179 27.74 6.32 3.75
N ALA A 180 28.33 7.46 3.39
CA ALA A 180 28.96 7.66 2.09
C ALA A 180 30.17 6.72 1.91
N ALA A 181 31.00 6.55 2.95
CA ALA A 181 32.15 5.65 2.92
C ALA A 181 31.73 4.18 2.79
N ALA A 182 30.76 3.72 3.58
CA ALA A 182 30.25 2.35 3.57
C ALA A 182 29.61 2.00 2.21
N ARG A 183 28.84 2.91 1.60
CA ARG A 183 28.27 2.69 0.25
C ARG A 183 29.32 2.58 -0.85
N ARG A 184 30.45 3.28 -0.71
CA ARG A 184 31.56 3.24 -1.67
C ARG A 184 32.43 1.99 -1.50
N HIS A 185 32.52 1.45 -0.29
CA HIS A 185 33.34 0.31 0.07
C HIS A 185 32.49 -0.78 0.74
N ARG A 186 31.50 -1.30 0.02
CA ARG A 186 30.44 -2.15 0.58
C ARG A 186 30.92 -3.46 1.20
N LEU A 187 31.96 -4.06 0.63
CA LEU A 187 32.60 -5.28 1.13
C LEU A 187 33.51 -5.04 2.35
N ARG A 188 33.63 -3.80 2.83
CA ARG A 188 34.48 -3.41 3.96
C ARG A 188 33.67 -3.45 5.25
N GLU A 189 33.60 -4.62 5.87
CA GLU A 189 32.78 -4.87 7.07
C GLU A 189 33.05 -3.91 8.25
N ARG A 190 34.27 -3.37 8.38
CA ARG A 190 34.60 -2.39 9.43
C ARG A 190 33.79 -1.11 9.29
N LEU A 191 33.63 -0.56 8.08
CA LEU A 191 32.78 0.61 7.84
C LEU A 191 31.30 0.31 8.08
N THR A 192 30.85 -0.90 7.73
CA THR A 192 29.50 -1.38 8.02
C THR A 192 29.23 -1.33 9.53
N ARG A 193 30.15 -1.87 10.34
CA ARG A 193 30.02 -1.84 11.80
C ARG A 193 29.99 -0.42 12.37
N LEU A 194 30.84 0.48 11.86
CA LEU A 194 30.84 1.87 12.29
C LEU A 194 29.51 2.57 11.97
N LEU A 195 28.93 2.29 10.79
CA LEU A 195 27.62 2.81 10.43
C LEU A 195 26.51 2.26 11.31
N MET A 196 26.52 0.94 11.55
CA MET A 196 25.57 0.27 12.44
C MET A 196 25.61 0.88 13.84
N LEU A 197 26.81 1.06 14.42
CA LEU A 197 26.98 1.65 15.74
C LEU A 197 26.55 3.12 15.79
N ALA A 198 26.89 3.92 14.76
CA ALA A 198 26.48 5.31 14.67
C ALA A 198 24.95 5.46 14.63
N LEU A 199 24.29 4.67 13.78
CA LEU A 199 22.83 4.66 13.63
C LEU A 199 22.15 4.20 14.93
N HIS A 200 22.62 3.12 15.55
CA HIS A 200 22.09 2.63 16.81
C HIS A 200 22.19 3.70 17.92
N ARG A 201 23.33 4.38 18.06
CA ARG A 201 23.51 5.46 19.04
C ARG A 201 22.65 6.70 18.76
N CYS A 202 22.25 6.93 17.52
CA CYS A 202 21.26 7.96 17.16
C CYS A 202 19.80 7.53 17.44
N GLY A 203 19.57 6.38 18.08
CA GLY A 203 18.23 5.79 18.26
C GLY A 203 17.64 5.19 16.98
N ARG A 204 18.44 5.04 15.92
CA ARG A 204 18.03 4.50 14.60
C ARG A 204 18.40 3.01 14.49
N THR A 205 18.06 2.23 15.52
CA THR A 205 18.41 0.80 15.63
C THR A 205 17.91 -0.04 14.45
N ALA A 206 16.70 0.22 13.96
CA ALA A 206 16.15 -0.47 12.80
C ALA A 206 17.01 -0.25 11.54
N GLU A 207 17.50 0.98 11.33
CA GLU A 207 18.38 1.30 10.20
C GLU A 207 19.76 0.64 10.36
N ALA A 208 20.28 0.53 11.59
CA ALA A 208 21.50 -0.20 11.86
C ALA A 208 21.38 -1.69 11.48
N LEU A 209 20.26 -2.34 11.81
CA LEU A 209 20.01 -3.74 11.44
C LEU A 209 19.74 -3.91 9.94
N ALA A 210 19.12 -2.93 9.28
CA ALA A 210 18.93 -2.94 7.84
C ALA A 210 20.28 -2.91 7.09
N VAL A 211 21.23 -2.07 7.54
CA VAL A 211 22.59 -2.00 7.00
C VAL A 211 23.30 -3.36 7.09
N TYR A 212 23.14 -4.08 8.21
CA TYR A 212 23.68 -5.43 8.35
C TYR A 212 23.07 -6.41 7.34
N GLN A 213 21.74 -6.41 7.19
CA GLN A 213 21.06 -7.34 6.27
C GLN A 213 21.38 -7.06 4.80
N GLU A 214 21.64 -5.80 4.44
CA GLU A 214 22.11 -5.43 3.09
C GLU A 214 23.51 -5.99 2.83
N VAL A 215 24.46 -5.74 3.73
CA VAL A 215 25.84 -6.22 3.58
C VAL A 215 25.92 -7.75 3.64
N ARG A 216 25.10 -8.39 4.48
CA ARG A 216 25.01 -9.86 4.52
C ARG A 216 24.57 -10.45 3.19
N ARG A 217 23.52 -9.90 2.56
CA ARG A 217 23.07 -10.34 1.23
C ARG A 217 24.19 -10.17 0.21
N GLU A 218 24.86 -9.03 0.18
CA GLU A 218 25.94 -8.75 -0.77
C GLU A 218 27.16 -9.66 -0.57
N LEU A 219 27.57 -9.95 0.67
CA LEU A 219 28.66 -10.88 0.97
C LEU A 219 28.32 -12.34 0.58
N VAL A 220 27.08 -12.76 0.79
CA VAL A 220 26.61 -14.09 0.40
C VAL A 220 26.49 -14.19 -1.12
N ASP A 221 25.95 -13.17 -1.78
CA ASP A 221 25.70 -13.17 -3.23
C ASP A 221 27.00 -13.01 -4.04
N GLU A 222 27.91 -12.11 -3.64
CA GLU A 222 29.14 -11.82 -4.39
C GLU A 222 30.32 -12.73 -4.02
N LEU A 223 30.44 -13.10 -2.75
CA LEU A 223 31.61 -13.83 -2.22
C LEU A 223 31.27 -15.20 -1.64
N ALA A 224 29.98 -15.56 -1.55
CA ALA A 224 29.51 -16.80 -0.92
C ALA A 224 30.04 -17.00 0.53
N ILE A 225 30.22 -15.90 1.25
CA ILE A 225 30.66 -15.89 2.66
C ILE A 225 29.65 -15.17 3.54
N GLU A 226 29.57 -15.59 4.80
CA GLU A 226 28.78 -14.90 5.83
C GLU A 226 29.59 -13.73 6.44
N PRO A 227 28.92 -12.72 7.03
CA PRO A 227 29.60 -11.64 7.75
C PRO A 227 30.54 -12.15 8.83
N GLY A 228 31.65 -11.44 9.01
CA GLY A 228 32.67 -11.71 10.03
C GLY A 228 32.11 -11.72 11.45
N ALA A 229 32.81 -12.39 12.36
CA ALA A 229 32.38 -12.59 13.74
C ALA A 229 32.10 -11.27 14.49
N GLU A 230 32.92 -10.23 14.24
CA GLU A 230 32.73 -8.91 14.86
C GLU A 230 31.45 -8.21 14.39
N THR A 231 31.09 -8.37 13.12
CA THR A 231 29.88 -7.78 12.52
C THR A 231 28.63 -8.48 13.05
N ARG A 232 28.67 -9.82 13.13
CA ARG A 232 27.61 -10.63 13.75
C ARG A 232 27.47 -10.36 15.25
N ALA A 233 28.58 -10.17 15.96
CA ALA A 233 28.56 -9.83 17.38
C ALA A 233 27.91 -8.45 17.62
N LEU A 234 28.18 -7.47 16.77
CA LEU A 234 27.53 -6.16 16.84
C LEU A 234 26.03 -6.24 16.55
N GLU A 235 25.61 -7.01 15.54
CA GLU A 235 24.19 -7.29 15.29
C GLU A 235 23.53 -7.88 16.56
N GLN A 236 24.14 -8.90 17.17
CA GLN A 236 23.61 -9.53 18.38
C GLN A 236 23.57 -8.58 19.57
N ALA A 237 24.59 -7.72 19.73
CA ALA A 237 24.62 -6.72 20.79
C ALA A 237 23.53 -5.65 20.59
N ILE A 238 23.31 -5.21 19.35
CA ILE A 238 22.23 -4.26 19.00
C ILE A 238 20.85 -4.90 19.25
N LEU A 239 20.67 -6.17 18.86
CA LEU A 239 19.44 -6.93 19.10
C LEU A 239 19.14 -7.12 20.60
N ARG A 240 20.18 -7.18 21.43
CA ARG A 240 20.06 -7.31 22.89
C ARG A 240 19.95 -5.97 23.61
N ASP A 241 20.04 -4.85 22.88
CA ASP A 241 20.18 -3.51 23.46
C ASP A 241 21.28 -3.48 24.53
N ASP A 242 22.44 -4.04 24.18
CA ASP A 242 23.53 -4.29 25.12
C ASP A 242 24.06 -2.94 25.67
N PRO A 243 24.07 -2.74 27.01
CA PRO A 243 24.55 -1.51 27.63
C PRO A 243 25.99 -1.13 27.25
N SER A 244 26.81 -2.10 26.82
CA SER A 244 28.17 -1.85 26.32
C SER A 244 28.22 -1.03 25.02
N LEU A 245 27.11 -0.93 24.28
CA LEU A 245 26.99 -0.12 23.08
C LEU A 245 26.75 1.37 23.38
N ALA A 246 26.25 1.68 24.58
CA ALA A 246 26.11 3.05 25.05
C ALA A 246 27.48 3.73 25.15
N LEU A 247 27.50 5.07 25.11
CA LEU A 247 28.75 5.80 25.34
C LEU A 247 29.30 5.44 26.72
N PRO A 248 30.58 5.07 26.86
CA PRO A 248 31.17 4.92 28.18
C PRO A 248 31.00 6.25 28.90
N ALA A 249 30.23 6.25 29.99
CA ALA A 249 30.06 7.42 30.83
C ALA A 249 31.46 7.90 31.21
N ARG A 250 31.87 9.06 30.69
CA ARG A 250 33.14 9.68 31.08
C ARG A 250 33.10 9.77 32.60
N SER A 251 33.98 9.03 33.26
CA SER A 251 34.19 9.06 34.70
C SER A 251 34.70 10.45 35.07
N THR A 252 33.78 11.39 35.24
CA THR A 252 34.02 12.59 36.01
C THR A 252 33.65 12.25 37.44
N ALA A 253 34.67 12.17 38.29
CA ALA A 253 34.55 11.92 39.72
C ALA A 253 33.41 12.75 40.36
N PRO A 254 32.73 12.21 41.38
CA PRO A 254 31.49 12.77 41.90
C PRO A 254 31.77 14.08 42.66
N SER A 255 31.55 15.22 41.99
CA SER A 255 31.34 16.48 42.69
C SER A 255 29.89 16.55 43.15
N ARG A 256 29.70 16.36 44.45
CA ARG A 256 28.43 16.58 45.14
C ARG A 256 28.05 18.06 45.07
N THR A 257 27.16 18.42 44.16
CA THR A 257 26.32 19.62 44.30
C THR A 257 24.86 19.27 44.02
N ARG A 258 24.09 19.31 45.11
CA ARG A 258 22.65 19.05 45.18
C ARG A 258 21.93 20.33 44.75
N ALA A 259 21.38 20.38 43.53
CA ALA A 259 20.35 21.34 43.11
C ALA A 259 19.64 20.87 41.83
N GLY A 260 18.32 20.66 41.91
CA GLY A 260 17.41 20.35 40.79
C GLY A 260 16.83 18.93 40.83
N ARG A 261 15.67 18.76 41.47
CA ARG A 261 14.86 17.53 41.42
C ARG A 261 14.23 17.38 40.03
N GLY A 262 14.37 16.18 39.44
CA GLY A 262 13.36 15.51 38.59
C GLY A 262 13.11 16.03 37.18
N GLN A 263 14.03 15.77 36.23
CA GLN A 263 13.66 15.51 34.84
C GLN A 263 14.46 14.30 34.35
N GLY A 264 13.98 13.10 34.70
CA GLY A 264 14.40 11.87 34.03
C GLY A 264 13.93 11.85 32.57
N ALA A 265 14.59 11.04 31.74
CA ALA A 265 14.43 10.97 30.28
C ALA A 265 12.99 10.71 29.79
N PHE A 266 12.19 11.78 29.60
CA PHE A 266 10.91 11.69 28.90
C PHE A 266 11.14 11.68 27.36
N PRO A 267 10.46 10.83 26.57
CA PRO A 267 10.74 10.70 25.15
C PRO A 267 10.61 12.02 24.36
N PRO A 268 11.48 12.30 23.38
CA PRO A 268 11.39 13.49 22.56
C PRO A 268 10.17 13.45 21.62
N LEU A 269 9.75 14.63 21.15
CA LEU A 269 8.68 14.74 20.16
C LEU A 269 9.09 14.13 18.80
N PRO A 270 8.16 13.49 18.07
CA PRO A 270 8.38 13.14 16.67
C PRO A 270 8.71 14.38 15.84
N SER A 271 9.73 14.29 14.99
CA SER A 271 10.21 15.42 14.16
C SER A 271 9.18 15.92 13.13
N VAL A 272 8.24 15.06 12.73
CA VAL A 272 7.12 15.39 11.84
C VAL A 272 5.85 14.77 12.41
N PHE A 273 4.85 15.61 12.69
CA PHE A 273 3.52 15.21 13.15
C PHE A 273 2.48 15.93 12.27
N VAL A 274 1.57 15.17 11.65
CA VAL A 274 0.59 15.67 10.68
C VAL A 274 -0.81 15.19 11.06
N GLY A 275 -1.78 16.11 11.00
CA GLY A 275 -3.18 15.82 11.31
C GLY A 275 -3.47 15.72 12.81
N ARG A 276 -4.66 15.21 13.14
CA ARG A 276 -5.12 14.95 14.53
C ARG A 276 -5.41 16.18 15.38
N ASP A 277 -5.70 17.32 14.77
CA ASP A 277 -6.00 18.55 15.52
C ASP A 277 -7.23 18.39 16.43
N GLY A 278 -8.24 17.65 15.97
CA GLY A 278 -9.45 17.39 16.74
C GLY A 278 -9.20 16.50 17.96
N GLU A 279 -8.48 15.40 17.76
CA GLU A 279 -8.09 14.45 18.82
C GLU A 279 -7.14 15.13 19.83
N LEU A 280 -6.15 15.90 19.37
CA LEU A 280 -5.27 16.70 20.24
C LEU A 280 -6.07 17.72 21.06
N ALA A 281 -7.01 18.44 20.45
CA ALA A 281 -7.85 19.39 21.17
C ALA A 281 -8.68 18.72 22.26
N ARG A 282 -9.24 17.53 21.97
CA ARG A 282 -9.98 16.72 22.96
C ARG A 282 -9.07 16.26 24.10
N LEU A 283 -7.91 15.69 23.80
CA LEU A 283 -6.95 15.25 24.84
C LEU A 283 -6.49 16.42 25.70
N ARG A 284 -6.16 17.58 25.11
CA ARG A 284 -5.78 18.79 25.86
C ARG A 284 -6.90 19.27 26.78
N ALA A 285 -8.14 19.26 26.31
CA ALA A 285 -9.30 19.62 27.13
C ALA A 285 -9.49 18.63 28.28
N GLN A 286 -9.43 17.33 28.01
CA GLN A 286 -9.57 16.28 29.04
C GLN A 286 -8.45 16.33 30.09
N LEU A 287 -7.20 16.54 29.67
CA LEU A 287 -6.07 16.72 30.58
C LEU A 287 -6.13 18.06 31.35
N SER A 288 -6.92 19.04 30.87
CA SER A 288 -7.17 20.28 31.62
C SER A 288 -8.11 20.06 32.81
N ASP A 289 -9.08 19.14 32.67
CA ASP A 289 -10.02 18.74 33.72
C ASP A 289 -9.29 18.10 34.92
N ALA A 290 -8.03 17.68 34.75
CA ALA A 290 -7.17 17.13 35.80
C ALA A 290 -7.12 18.04 37.05
N SER A 291 -7.32 19.35 36.88
CA SER A 291 -7.32 20.33 37.97
C SER A 291 -8.39 20.06 39.04
N ASP A 292 -9.52 19.46 38.66
CA ASP A 292 -10.68 19.23 39.54
C ASP A 292 -10.76 17.77 40.06
N ALA A 293 -10.34 16.80 39.25
CA ALA A 293 -10.33 15.36 39.53
C ALA A 293 -9.24 14.67 38.70
N PRO A 294 -8.73 13.47 39.08
CA PRO A 294 -7.77 12.74 38.24
C PRO A 294 -8.35 12.48 36.85
N ALA A 295 -7.56 12.72 35.81
CA ALA A 295 -7.99 12.52 34.42
C ALA A 295 -7.30 11.31 33.79
N VAL A 296 -8.08 10.34 33.29
CA VAL A 296 -7.55 9.17 32.57
C VAL A 296 -8.04 9.18 31.13
N CYS A 297 -7.11 9.19 30.18
CA CYS A 297 -7.39 9.18 28.76
C CYS A 297 -6.86 7.88 28.14
N LEU A 298 -7.75 7.06 27.60
CA LEU A 298 -7.42 5.82 26.91
C LEU A 298 -7.39 6.10 25.41
N ILE A 299 -6.24 5.86 24.77
CA ILE A 299 -6.00 6.06 23.34
C ILE A 299 -5.89 4.68 22.70
N ASP A 300 -6.91 4.29 21.95
CA ASP A 300 -7.01 2.99 21.31
C ASP A 300 -7.09 3.11 19.77
N GLY A 301 -6.78 2.03 19.07
CA GLY A 301 -6.76 1.99 17.61
C GLY A 301 -5.74 0.99 17.04
N PRO A 302 -5.70 0.79 15.72
CA PRO A 302 -4.87 -0.24 15.08
C PRO A 302 -3.36 0.02 15.22
N GLY A 303 -2.55 -1.02 14.99
CA GLY A 303 -1.08 -0.91 14.95
C GLY A 303 -0.61 0.12 13.90
N GLY A 304 0.39 0.93 14.24
CA GLY A 304 0.95 1.93 13.31
C GLY A 304 0.09 3.16 13.02
N VAL A 305 -1.08 3.30 13.68
CA VAL A 305 -1.99 4.47 13.52
C VAL A 305 -1.49 5.76 14.19
N GLY A 306 -0.44 5.66 15.02
CA GLY A 306 0.19 6.81 15.68
C GLY A 306 -0.25 7.12 17.11
N LYS A 307 -0.80 6.14 17.85
CA LYS A 307 -1.23 6.32 19.26
C LYS A 307 -0.13 6.88 20.16
N SER A 308 1.04 6.26 20.18
CA SER A 308 2.19 6.70 20.99
C SER A 308 2.64 8.11 20.60
N ALA A 309 2.66 8.42 19.30
CA ALA A 309 2.99 9.76 18.81
C ALA A 309 1.97 10.82 19.27
N LEU A 310 0.67 10.50 19.24
CA LEU A 310 -0.38 11.39 19.74
C LEU A 310 -0.26 11.58 21.26
N ALA A 311 -0.05 10.50 22.02
CA ALA A 311 0.09 10.54 23.47
C ALA A 311 1.28 11.42 23.89
N LEU A 312 2.45 11.19 23.28
CA LEU A 312 3.64 12.00 23.52
C LEU A 312 3.42 13.45 23.11
N ARG A 313 2.77 13.71 21.97
CA ARG A 313 2.48 15.09 21.55
C ARG A 313 1.56 15.81 22.53
N ALA A 314 0.48 15.17 22.94
CA ALA A 314 -0.46 15.70 23.92
C ALA A 314 0.25 15.98 25.26
N ALA A 315 1.09 15.05 25.73
CA ALA A 315 1.84 15.17 26.98
C ALA A 315 2.80 16.37 26.96
N HIS A 316 3.58 16.54 25.89
CA HIS A 316 4.46 17.70 25.71
C HIS A 316 3.69 19.02 25.66
N ASP A 317 2.55 19.06 24.96
CA ASP A 317 1.74 20.29 24.84
C ASP A 317 1.18 20.76 26.20
N VAL A 318 0.92 19.85 27.15
CA VAL A 318 0.35 20.17 28.47
C VAL A 318 1.38 20.13 29.60
N ALA A 319 2.66 19.88 29.31
CA ALA A 319 3.71 19.63 30.30
C ALA A 319 3.78 20.68 31.43
N ALA A 320 3.58 21.96 31.09
CA ALA A 320 3.58 23.07 32.05
C ALA A 320 2.49 22.98 33.15
N ARG A 321 1.46 22.15 32.95
CA ARG A 321 0.36 21.95 33.90
C ARG A 321 0.68 20.90 34.97
N PHE A 322 1.72 20.09 34.75
CA PHE A 322 2.15 19.01 35.62
C PHE A 322 3.56 19.35 36.17
N PRO A 323 3.65 20.30 37.13
CA PRO A 323 4.94 20.83 37.58
C PRO A 323 5.80 19.82 38.33
N ASP A 324 5.21 18.72 38.81
CA ASP A 324 5.93 17.65 39.50
C ASP A 324 6.50 16.62 38.51
N GLY A 325 6.25 16.79 37.21
CA GLY A 325 6.95 16.09 36.13
C GLY A 325 6.05 15.34 35.16
N LEU A 326 6.69 14.66 34.22
CA LEU A 326 6.07 13.72 33.31
C LEU A 326 6.84 12.40 33.40
N CYS A 327 6.14 11.28 33.50
CA CYS A 327 6.73 9.95 33.51
C CYS A 327 6.23 9.15 32.31
N TYR A 328 7.13 8.40 31.67
CA TYR A 328 6.82 7.53 30.55
C TYR A 328 7.25 6.10 30.90
N VAL A 329 6.38 5.14 30.64
CA VAL A 329 6.69 3.71 30.66
C VAL A 329 6.09 3.07 29.42
N ASP A 330 6.91 2.30 28.71
CA ASP A 330 6.44 1.35 27.71
C ASP A 330 6.11 0.02 28.40
N LEU A 331 4.84 -0.34 28.39
CA LEU A 331 4.28 -1.55 28.98
C LEU A 331 4.46 -2.78 28.09
N ARG A 332 5.02 -2.63 26.89
CA ARG A 332 5.45 -3.72 26.00
C ARG A 332 4.33 -4.68 25.61
N GLY A 333 3.06 -4.29 25.73
CA GLY A 333 1.92 -5.09 25.26
C GLY A 333 1.88 -5.29 23.75
N ALA A 334 2.80 -4.64 23.03
CA ALA A 334 2.94 -4.65 21.58
C ALA A 334 4.31 -5.16 21.08
N ASP A 335 5.22 -5.53 21.99
CA ASP A 335 6.60 -5.95 21.67
C ASP A 335 6.64 -7.44 21.25
N PRO A 336 7.15 -7.77 20.05
CA PRO A 336 7.17 -9.14 19.55
C PRO A 336 8.30 -10.02 20.14
N GLN A 337 9.30 -9.42 20.80
CA GLN A 337 10.48 -10.12 21.30
C GLN A 337 10.53 -10.22 22.83
N ARG A 338 9.77 -9.38 23.53
CA ARG A 338 9.75 -9.31 25.00
C ARG A 338 8.32 -9.47 25.52
N PRO A 339 8.10 -10.19 26.63
CA PRO A 339 6.78 -10.28 27.23
C PRO A 339 6.30 -8.89 27.71
N PRO A 340 4.98 -8.65 27.81
CA PRO A 340 4.43 -7.45 28.42
C PRO A 340 5.05 -7.22 29.80
N LEU A 341 5.32 -5.95 30.12
CA LEU A 341 5.93 -5.57 31.38
C LEU A 341 4.96 -5.86 32.53
N ALA A 342 5.41 -6.60 33.55
CA ALA A 342 4.59 -6.83 34.72
C ALA A 342 4.25 -5.51 35.44
N THR A 343 3.08 -5.42 36.06
CA THR A 343 2.60 -4.18 36.71
C THR A 343 3.57 -3.67 37.76
N GLU A 344 4.18 -4.56 38.54
CA GLU A 344 5.19 -4.27 39.54
C GLU A 344 6.48 -3.70 38.94
N ASP A 345 6.91 -4.22 37.78
CA ASP A 345 8.10 -3.71 37.08
C ASP A 345 7.83 -2.33 36.47
N ALA A 346 6.61 -2.10 35.98
CA ALA A 346 6.16 -0.78 35.54
C ALA A 346 6.14 0.22 36.71
N ALA A 347 5.61 -0.16 37.87
CA ALA A 347 5.64 0.66 39.09
C ALA A 347 7.08 0.98 39.52
N ARG A 348 7.98 0.00 39.46
CA ARG A 348 9.41 0.20 39.73
C ARG A 348 10.04 1.23 38.79
N ALA A 349 9.76 1.11 37.49
CA ALA A 349 10.27 2.05 36.48
C ALA A 349 9.74 3.48 36.71
N LEU A 350 8.47 3.63 37.08
CA LEU A 350 7.87 4.93 37.42
C LEU A 350 8.51 5.54 38.68
N LEU A 351 8.69 4.75 39.74
CA LEU A 351 9.33 5.18 40.99
C LEU A 351 10.79 5.62 40.79
N VAL A 352 11.56 4.87 40.00
CA VAL A 352 12.93 5.27 39.62
C VAL A 352 12.91 6.57 38.80
N GLY A 353 11.97 6.71 37.86
CA GLY A 353 11.78 7.93 37.08
C GLY A 353 11.43 9.17 37.93
N LEU A 354 10.74 8.95 39.06
CA LEU A 354 10.41 9.96 40.07
C LEU A 354 11.58 10.32 41.00
N GLY A 355 12.71 9.60 40.91
CA GLY A 355 13.94 9.86 41.66
C GLY A 355 14.17 8.95 42.87
N SER A 356 13.40 7.88 43.04
CA SER A 356 13.65 6.86 44.06
C SER A 356 14.90 6.04 43.71
N ALA A 357 15.73 5.70 44.70
CA ALA A 357 16.89 4.85 44.49
C ALA A 357 16.44 3.40 44.27
N ALA A 358 16.84 2.78 43.15
CA ALA A 358 16.41 1.43 42.79
C ALA A 358 16.72 0.37 43.88
N GLU A 359 17.78 0.59 44.65
CA GLU A 359 18.26 -0.27 45.75
C GLU A 359 17.39 -0.19 47.03
N GLU A 360 16.55 0.85 47.17
CA GLU A 360 15.70 1.09 48.33
C GLU A 360 14.24 0.62 48.10
N LEU A 361 13.92 0.13 46.90
CA LEU A 361 12.57 -0.25 46.51
C LEU A 361 12.21 -1.65 47.04
N PRO A 362 11.00 -1.85 47.61
CA PRO A 362 10.56 -3.15 48.09
C PRO A 362 10.61 -4.25 47.02
N ASP A 363 10.94 -5.47 47.43
CA ASP A 363 10.83 -6.67 46.57
C ASP A 363 9.39 -7.20 46.54
N ASP A 364 8.60 -6.95 47.58
CA ASP A 364 7.20 -7.36 47.65
C ASP A 364 6.31 -6.49 46.73
N PRO A 365 5.57 -7.08 45.77
CA PRO A 365 4.73 -6.33 44.82
C PRO A 365 3.66 -5.46 45.47
N ALA A 366 3.04 -5.93 46.56
CA ALA A 366 2.00 -5.16 47.25
C ALA A 366 2.59 -3.91 47.93
N ALA A 367 3.70 -4.07 48.65
CA ALA A 367 4.43 -2.94 49.23
C ALA A 367 4.97 -1.96 48.17
N LEU A 368 5.37 -2.44 46.99
CA LEU A 368 5.84 -1.59 45.89
C LEU A 368 4.70 -0.73 45.31
N LEU A 369 3.51 -1.30 45.12
CA LEU A 369 2.33 -0.56 44.65
C LEU A 369 1.83 0.43 45.71
N GLU A 370 1.88 0.07 47.00
CA GLU A 370 1.57 1.00 48.09
C GLU A 370 2.55 2.18 48.12
N LEU A 371 3.84 1.92 47.90
CA LEU A 371 4.86 2.97 47.76
C LEU A 371 4.62 3.85 46.52
N HIS A 372 4.23 3.27 45.38
CA HIS A 372 3.85 4.00 44.17
C HIS A 372 2.72 4.99 44.45
N HIS A 373 1.63 4.54 45.08
CA HIS A 373 0.53 5.44 45.47
C HIS A 373 0.97 6.51 46.47
N THR A 374 1.84 6.17 47.43
CA THR A 374 2.37 7.10 48.44
C THR A 374 3.26 8.18 47.80
N GLU A 375 4.09 7.82 46.83
CA GLU A 375 4.95 8.77 46.11
C GLU A 375 4.17 9.69 45.17
N LEU A 376 3.07 9.19 44.58
CA LEU A 376 2.16 10.01 43.78
C LEU A 376 1.26 10.91 44.63
N ALA A 377 1.07 10.60 45.91
CA ALA A 377 0.21 11.35 46.81
C ALA A 377 0.62 12.83 46.89
N GLY A 378 -0.33 13.73 46.63
CA GLY A 378 -0.11 15.18 46.67
C GLY A 378 0.74 15.77 45.53
N ARG A 379 1.13 14.97 44.52
CA ARG A 379 1.84 15.46 43.33
C ARG A 379 0.87 15.76 42.19
N ARG A 380 1.27 16.67 41.30
CA ARG A 380 0.63 17.01 40.03
C ARG A 380 1.48 16.54 38.88
N ILE A 381 1.27 15.28 38.48
CA ILE A 381 2.09 14.56 37.52
C ILE A 381 1.25 13.97 36.39
N LEU A 382 1.85 13.86 35.20
CA LEU A 382 1.28 13.14 34.06
C LEU A 382 2.03 11.84 33.82
N LEU A 383 1.31 10.72 33.87
CA LEU A 383 1.84 9.40 33.49
C LEU A 383 1.46 9.09 32.04
N VAL A 384 2.43 8.63 31.25
CA VAL A 384 2.19 8.04 29.93
C VAL A 384 2.51 6.56 30.00
N LEU A 385 1.47 5.73 29.89
CA LEU A 385 1.53 4.28 29.90
C LEU A 385 1.33 3.79 28.45
N ASP A 386 2.43 3.61 27.73
CA ASP A 386 2.39 3.23 26.32
C ASP A 386 2.28 1.72 26.15
N ASN A 387 1.51 1.25 25.16
CA ASN A 387 1.33 -0.17 24.82
C ASN A 387 0.81 -1.06 25.96
N ALA A 388 -0.25 -0.65 26.65
CA ALA A 388 -0.95 -1.49 27.61
C ALA A 388 -1.58 -2.73 26.94
N VAL A 389 -1.57 -3.88 27.63
CA VAL A 389 -2.18 -5.13 27.15
C VAL A 389 -3.63 -5.28 27.62
N ASP A 390 -3.90 -4.95 28.89
CA ASP A 390 -5.23 -5.06 29.49
C ASP A 390 -5.45 -4.05 30.63
N THR A 391 -6.68 -4.02 31.15
CA THR A 391 -7.08 -3.13 32.24
C THR A 391 -6.41 -3.49 33.58
N ALA A 392 -6.13 -4.77 33.84
CA ALA A 392 -5.52 -5.23 35.09
C ALA A 392 -4.06 -4.73 35.22
N GLN A 393 -3.36 -4.56 34.10
CA GLN A 393 -2.02 -4.01 34.04
C GLN A 393 -1.97 -2.53 34.46
N ILE A 394 -3.00 -1.74 34.12
CA ILE A 394 -2.95 -0.28 34.24
C ILE A 394 -3.67 0.27 35.47
N VAL A 395 -4.75 -0.37 35.93
CA VAL A 395 -5.55 0.13 37.07
C VAL A 395 -4.72 0.39 38.32
N PRO A 396 -3.78 -0.50 38.73
CA PRO A 396 -2.92 -0.24 39.89
C PRO A 396 -1.92 0.90 39.73
N LEU A 397 -1.67 1.36 38.50
CA LEU A 397 -0.65 2.39 38.20
C LEU A 397 -1.24 3.80 38.08
N ILE A 398 -2.55 3.91 37.84
CA ILE A 398 -3.23 5.17 37.56
C ILE A 398 -3.23 6.10 38.80
N PRO A 399 -2.96 7.41 38.62
CA PRO A 399 -3.01 8.37 39.73
C PRO A 399 -4.47 8.64 40.14
N VAL A 400 -4.71 8.72 41.45
CA VAL A 400 -6.04 8.97 42.04
C VAL A 400 -6.22 10.38 42.58
N GLU A 401 -5.14 11.18 42.59
CA GLU A 401 -5.12 12.52 43.17
C GLU A 401 -5.55 13.61 42.16
N ARG A 402 -6.13 14.68 42.70
CA ARG A 402 -6.47 15.87 41.90
C ARG A 402 -5.19 16.56 41.42
N GLY A 403 -5.22 17.04 40.18
CA GLY A 403 -4.09 17.68 39.51
C GLY A 403 -3.13 16.70 38.82
N SER A 404 -3.41 15.40 38.86
CA SER A 404 -2.66 14.35 38.17
C SER A 404 -3.48 13.70 37.05
N ALA A 405 -2.80 13.13 36.07
CA ALA A 405 -3.45 12.50 34.92
C ALA A 405 -2.66 11.30 34.36
N ALA A 406 -3.35 10.45 33.60
CA ALA A 406 -2.76 9.34 32.86
C ALA A 406 -3.22 9.35 31.40
N LEU A 407 -2.25 9.23 30.48
CA LEU A 407 -2.46 8.88 29.08
C LEU A 407 -2.05 7.43 28.89
N VAL A 408 -2.98 6.60 28.45
CA VAL A 408 -2.72 5.17 28.23
C VAL A 408 -2.94 4.87 26.77
N THR A 409 -1.96 4.26 26.09
CA THR A 409 -2.18 3.75 24.73
C THR A 409 -2.37 2.24 24.76
N SER A 410 -3.29 1.74 23.95
CA SER A 410 -3.51 0.30 23.79
C SER A 410 -3.83 -0.05 22.35
N ARG A 411 -3.51 -1.29 21.96
CA ARG A 411 -3.97 -1.86 20.70
C ARG A 411 -5.34 -2.51 20.81
N THR A 412 -5.89 -2.67 22.00
CA THR A 412 -7.24 -3.20 22.23
C THR A 412 -8.08 -2.13 22.92
N LEU A 413 -9.40 -2.23 22.80
CA LEU A 413 -10.30 -1.35 23.52
C LEU A 413 -10.33 -1.76 25.00
N LEU A 414 -9.65 -1.00 25.86
CA LEU A 414 -9.59 -1.29 27.30
C LEU A 414 -10.86 -0.80 28.01
N THR A 415 -11.66 -1.73 28.53
CA THR A 415 -12.88 -1.40 29.29
C THR A 415 -12.69 -1.61 30.80
N GLY A 416 -13.47 -0.92 31.63
CA GLY A 416 -13.49 -1.15 33.08
C GLY A 416 -12.57 -0.25 33.92
N VAL A 417 -12.05 0.84 33.35
CA VAL A 417 -11.34 1.89 34.09
C VAL A 417 -12.34 2.98 34.49
N GLU A 418 -12.47 3.27 35.79
CA GLU A 418 -13.39 4.29 36.28
C GLU A 418 -13.02 5.69 35.77
N GLN A 419 -14.03 6.44 35.31
CA GLN A 419 -13.90 7.83 34.81
C GLN A 419 -12.93 8.02 33.64
N ALA A 420 -12.50 6.94 32.98
CA ALA A 420 -11.67 7.00 31.79
C ALA A 420 -12.45 7.50 30.57
N ARG A 421 -11.80 8.35 29.77
CA ARG A 421 -12.34 8.84 28.50
C ARG A 421 -11.58 8.22 27.34
N HIS A 422 -12.32 7.66 26.38
CA HIS A 422 -11.75 7.04 25.19
C HIS A 422 -11.48 8.06 24.08
N CYS A 423 -10.35 7.87 23.41
CA CYS A 423 -9.96 8.56 22.20
C CYS A 423 -9.57 7.52 21.14
N HIS A 424 -10.57 7.03 20.41
CA HIS A 424 -10.36 6.08 19.31
C HIS A 424 -9.69 6.77 18.12
N LEU A 425 -8.58 6.19 17.64
CA LEU A 425 -7.82 6.68 16.49
C LEU A 425 -8.08 5.82 15.25
N GLU A 426 -8.71 6.44 14.24
CA GLU A 426 -8.85 5.89 12.89
C GLU A 426 -7.60 6.16 12.04
N VAL A 427 -7.52 5.66 10.80
CA VAL A 427 -6.45 6.01 9.85
C VAL A 427 -6.47 7.50 9.47
N LEU A 428 -5.39 8.02 8.87
CA LEU A 428 -5.38 9.42 8.40
C LEU A 428 -6.36 9.63 7.24
N THR A 429 -6.88 10.85 7.11
CA THR A 429 -7.60 11.26 5.90
C THR A 429 -6.67 11.32 4.69
N ASP A 430 -7.21 11.28 3.47
CA ASP A 430 -6.40 11.32 2.24
C ASP A 430 -5.52 12.58 2.20
N THR A 431 -6.07 13.72 2.63
CA THR A 431 -5.33 14.99 2.66
C THR A 431 -4.18 14.94 3.68
N GLU A 432 -4.41 14.42 4.89
CA GLU A 432 -3.37 14.28 5.92
C GLU A 432 -2.31 13.25 5.50
N ALA A 433 -2.72 12.13 4.90
CA ALA A 433 -1.84 11.07 4.45
C ALA A 433 -0.89 11.55 3.35
N VAL A 434 -1.42 12.27 2.35
CA VAL A 434 -0.61 12.89 1.29
C VAL A 434 0.33 13.94 1.87
N THR A 435 -0.16 14.77 2.80
CA THR A 435 0.66 15.79 3.48
C THR A 435 1.82 15.15 4.22
N LEU A 436 1.58 14.05 4.95
CA LEU A 436 2.60 13.30 5.66
C LEU A 436 3.66 12.74 4.71
N ILE A 437 3.24 12.06 3.61
CA ILE A 437 4.20 11.50 2.64
C ILE A 437 5.08 12.60 2.05
N ARG A 438 4.48 13.71 1.60
CA ARG A 438 5.22 14.79 0.94
C ARG A 438 6.16 15.52 1.89
N THR A 439 5.75 15.72 3.14
CA THR A 439 6.59 16.34 4.16
C THR A 439 7.79 15.47 4.50
N VAL A 440 7.57 14.18 4.76
CA VAL A 440 8.63 13.25 5.15
C VAL A 440 9.58 12.93 3.99
N SER A 441 9.08 12.89 2.75
CA SER A 441 9.91 12.65 1.56
C SER A 441 10.71 13.88 1.10
N GLY A 442 10.49 15.05 1.68
CA GLY A 442 11.11 16.32 1.25
C GLY A 442 10.53 16.88 -0.06
N ARG A 443 9.39 16.36 -0.53
CA ARG A 443 8.73 16.69 -1.81
C ARG A 443 7.48 17.56 -1.63
N ALA A 444 7.43 18.35 -0.56
CA ALA A 444 6.31 19.23 -0.23
C ALA A 444 5.94 20.20 -1.38
N ALA A 445 6.94 20.64 -2.16
CA ALA A 445 6.76 21.60 -3.26
C ALA A 445 6.69 20.96 -4.66
N GLU A 446 6.75 19.63 -4.79
CA GLU A 446 6.80 18.97 -6.10
C GLU A 446 5.42 19.00 -6.78
N PRO A 447 5.25 19.62 -7.97
CA PRO A 447 4.00 19.56 -8.71
C PRO A 447 3.85 18.18 -9.33
N GLY A 448 2.78 17.47 -8.96
CA GLY A 448 2.42 16.16 -9.50
C GLY A 448 0.92 15.98 -9.50
N ASP A 449 0.44 15.02 -10.28
CA ASP A 449 -0.97 14.66 -10.32
C ASP A 449 -1.42 14.12 -8.94
N GLN A 450 -2.35 14.85 -8.33
CA GLN A 450 -2.88 14.58 -7.00
C GLN A 450 -3.44 13.15 -6.90
N ALA A 451 -3.98 12.62 -7.99
CA ALA A 451 -4.53 11.27 -8.03
C ALA A 451 -3.48 10.19 -7.71
N HIS A 452 -2.22 10.35 -8.15
CA HIS A 452 -1.16 9.38 -7.86
C HIS A 452 -0.70 9.42 -6.40
N TRP A 453 -0.75 10.58 -5.76
CA TRP A 453 -0.43 10.69 -4.33
C TRP A 453 -1.52 10.07 -3.46
N GLU A 454 -2.78 10.27 -3.84
CA GLU A 454 -3.94 9.66 -3.17
C GLU A 454 -3.95 8.14 -3.37
N GLU A 455 -3.66 7.67 -4.59
CA GLU A 455 -3.44 6.25 -4.90
C GLU A 455 -2.36 5.66 -3.99
N LEU A 456 -1.20 6.31 -3.90
CA LEU A 456 -0.08 5.86 -3.07
C LEU A 456 -0.43 5.82 -1.57
N ALA A 457 -1.11 6.87 -1.08
CA ALA A 457 -1.60 6.93 0.31
C ALA A 457 -2.59 5.81 0.62
N ARG A 458 -3.51 5.54 -0.33
CA ARG A 458 -4.49 4.45 -0.26
C ARG A 458 -3.83 3.08 -0.26
N LEU A 459 -2.81 2.85 -1.09
CA LEU A 459 -2.03 1.60 -1.12
C LEU A 459 -1.23 1.37 0.18
N CYS A 460 -0.85 2.43 0.88
CA CYS A 460 -0.28 2.36 2.24
C CYS A 460 -1.35 2.20 3.33
N GLY A 461 -2.63 2.10 2.95
CA GLY A 461 -3.79 2.04 3.83
C GLY A 461 -3.94 3.23 4.78
N ARG A 462 -3.32 4.38 4.42
CA ARG A 462 -3.37 5.65 5.16
C ARG A 462 -2.87 5.56 6.60
N LEU A 463 -2.04 4.56 6.91
CA LEU A 463 -1.39 4.41 8.21
C LEU A 463 -0.14 5.28 8.29
N PRO A 464 0.00 6.18 9.28
CA PRO A 464 1.18 7.04 9.43
C PRO A 464 2.51 6.30 9.34
N LEU A 465 2.60 5.10 9.91
CA LEU A 465 3.80 4.27 9.86
C LEU A 465 4.16 3.85 8.42
N ALA A 466 3.22 3.25 7.70
CA ALA A 466 3.41 2.82 6.31
C ALA A 466 3.72 4.01 5.38
N LEU A 467 3.04 5.13 5.59
CA LEU A 467 3.26 6.37 4.85
C LEU A 467 4.68 6.91 5.07
N ARG A 468 5.20 6.88 6.31
CA ARG A 468 6.58 7.30 6.61
C ARG A 468 7.62 6.38 5.96
N ILE A 469 7.37 5.07 5.93
CA ILE A 469 8.24 4.09 5.26
C ILE A 469 8.36 4.42 3.78
N ILE A 470 7.24 4.55 3.07
CA ILE A 470 7.24 4.89 1.65
C ILE A 470 7.80 6.28 1.39
N ALA A 471 7.49 7.25 2.24
CA ALA A 471 8.06 8.60 2.12
C ALA A 471 9.58 8.60 2.23
N THR A 472 10.15 7.82 3.15
CA THR A 472 11.60 7.67 3.31
C THR A 472 12.24 7.01 2.09
N ARG A 473 11.55 6.03 1.46
CA ARG A 473 12.00 5.42 0.20
C ARG A 473 11.90 6.36 -1.01
N LEU A 474 10.84 7.16 -1.06
CA LEU A 474 10.68 8.22 -2.06
C LEU A 474 11.79 9.27 -1.95
N ALA A 475 12.25 9.57 -0.73
CA ALA A 475 13.40 10.44 -0.50
C ALA A 475 14.72 9.80 -0.95
N SER A 476 14.91 8.49 -0.73
CA SER A 476 16.13 7.78 -1.13
C SER A 476 16.20 7.44 -2.63
N ARG A 477 15.07 7.50 -3.35
CA ARG A 477 14.97 7.27 -4.81
C ARG A 477 14.41 8.49 -5.55
N PRO A 478 15.20 9.58 -5.73
CA PRO A 478 14.71 10.84 -6.31
C PRO A 478 14.25 10.74 -7.78
N ARG A 479 14.60 9.66 -8.49
CA ARG A 479 14.16 9.41 -9.88
C ARG A 479 12.81 8.69 -9.99
N TRP A 480 12.29 8.16 -8.89
CA TRP A 480 11.00 7.46 -8.87
C TRP A 480 9.89 8.45 -8.53
N SER A 481 8.80 8.38 -9.28
CA SER A 481 7.59 9.18 -9.06
C SER A 481 6.61 8.48 -8.11
N ALA A 482 5.58 9.21 -7.67
CA ALA A 482 4.48 8.61 -6.92
C ALA A 482 3.74 7.54 -7.73
N ALA A 483 3.65 7.70 -9.06
CA ALA A 483 3.04 6.74 -9.97
C ALA A 483 3.84 5.43 -10.04
N ASP A 484 5.17 5.52 -10.19
CA ASP A 484 6.05 4.32 -10.21
C ASP A 484 5.94 3.52 -8.91
N TRP A 485 5.86 4.22 -7.77
CA TRP A 485 5.65 3.58 -6.48
C TRP A 485 4.25 3.00 -6.31
N ALA A 486 3.22 3.68 -6.80
CA ALA A 486 1.87 3.14 -6.79
C ALA A 486 1.78 1.86 -7.64
N ASP A 487 2.39 1.85 -8.83
CA ASP A 487 2.47 0.67 -9.70
C ASP A 487 3.21 -0.47 -9.01
N GLN A 488 4.34 -0.20 -8.37
CA GLN A 488 5.10 -1.20 -7.61
C GLN A 488 4.31 -1.77 -6.42
N LEU A 489 3.50 -0.94 -5.75
CA LEU A 489 2.66 -1.36 -4.62
C LEU A 489 1.33 -1.98 -5.06
N ARG A 490 0.92 -1.92 -6.35
CA ARG A 490 -0.29 -2.62 -6.81
C ARG A 490 -0.15 -4.13 -6.70
N ASP A 491 1.03 -4.69 -6.96
CA ASP A 491 1.32 -6.10 -6.72
C ASP A 491 1.33 -6.40 -5.21
N GLU A 492 0.46 -7.28 -4.74
CA GLU A 492 0.34 -7.61 -3.31
C GLU A 492 1.63 -8.23 -2.72
N ARG A 493 2.42 -8.95 -3.53
CA ARG A 493 3.72 -9.50 -3.12
C ARG A 493 4.80 -8.42 -3.07
N GLY A 494 4.85 -7.54 -4.07
CA GLY A 494 5.70 -6.35 -4.10
C GLY A 494 5.38 -5.37 -2.98
N ARG A 495 4.10 -5.17 -2.66
CA ARG A 495 3.62 -4.32 -1.56
C ARG A 495 4.13 -4.79 -0.20
N LEU A 496 4.09 -6.09 0.06
CA LEU A 496 4.71 -6.68 1.26
C LEU A 496 6.22 -6.49 1.23
N ALA A 497 6.91 -6.82 0.13
CA ALA A 497 8.35 -6.66 0.06
C ALA A 497 8.81 -5.21 0.34
N GLU A 498 8.05 -4.23 -0.15
CA GLU A 498 8.36 -2.80 -0.03
C GLU A 498 7.87 -2.16 1.29
N LEU A 499 6.73 -2.58 1.85
CA LEU A 499 6.22 -2.07 3.13
C LEU A 499 6.80 -2.80 4.36
N VAL A 500 7.42 -3.98 4.18
CA VAL A 500 7.90 -4.84 5.27
C VAL A 500 9.43 -4.75 5.48
N THR A 501 10.23 -4.18 4.57
CA THR A 501 11.70 -4.15 4.76
C THR A 501 12.20 -3.17 5.82
N SER A 502 11.34 -2.35 6.42
CA SER A 502 11.69 -1.42 7.52
C SER A 502 10.88 -1.64 8.81
N ASP A 503 10.05 -2.68 8.85
CA ASP A 503 9.34 -3.12 10.06
C ASP A 503 9.10 -4.62 9.98
N LEU A 504 10.06 -5.38 10.49
CA LEU A 504 9.79 -6.73 11.00
C LEU A 504 8.69 -6.68 12.08
N ASP A 505 8.44 -5.53 12.71
CA ASP A 505 7.52 -5.38 13.83
C ASP A 505 6.04 -5.38 13.45
N ALA A 506 5.59 -4.79 12.34
CA ALA A 506 4.15 -4.75 12.03
C ALA A 506 3.59 -6.13 11.65
N ARG A 507 4.33 -6.90 10.83
CA ARG A 507 3.95 -8.28 10.46
C ARG A 507 4.19 -9.24 11.64
N ALA A 508 5.34 -9.16 12.31
CA ALA A 508 5.60 -10.04 13.45
C ALA A 508 4.60 -9.79 14.58
N SER A 509 4.26 -8.53 14.86
CA SER A 509 3.30 -8.18 15.91
C SER A 509 1.86 -8.54 15.53
N LEU A 510 1.46 -8.43 14.25
CA LEU A 510 0.18 -8.98 13.78
C LEU A 510 0.12 -10.50 13.90
N LEU A 511 1.19 -11.21 13.51
CA LEU A 511 1.26 -12.66 13.64
C LEU A 511 1.30 -13.10 15.10
N LEU A 512 1.93 -12.32 15.99
CA LEU A 512 1.90 -12.53 17.43
C LEU A 512 0.48 -12.38 18.00
N SER A 513 -0.28 -11.37 17.58
CA SER A 513 -1.69 -11.23 17.98
C SER A 513 -2.53 -12.42 17.52
N ILE A 514 -2.26 -12.98 16.34
CA ILE A 514 -2.88 -14.22 15.87
C ILE A 514 -2.44 -15.44 16.69
N GLU A 515 -1.16 -15.54 17.04
CA GLU A 515 -0.64 -16.62 17.91
C GLU A 515 -1.22 -16.55 19.33
N GLN A 516 -1.41 -15.34 19.88
CA GLN A 516 -2.09 -15.13 21.16
C GLN A 516 -3.53 -15.63 21.11
N LEU A 517 -4.27 -15.30 20.04
CA LEU A 517 -5.62 -15.84 19.83
C LEU A 517 -5.61 -17.37 19.71
N ALA A 518 -4.59 -17.96 19.07
CA ALA A 518 -4.45 -19.41 18.96
C ALA A 518 -4.24 -20.11 20.32
N GLY A 519 -3.74 -19.40 21.33
CA GLY A 519 -3.61 -19.89 22.72
C GLY A 519 -4.82 -19.61 23.62
N GLY A 520 -5.83 -18.90 23.13
CA GLY A 520 -6.97 -18.41 23.91
C GLY A 520 -8.14 -19.39 24.05
N ASP A 521 -9.33 -18.82 24.26
CA ASP A 521 -10.56 -19.60 24.37
C ASP A 521 -10.97 -20.24 23.03
N GLU A 522 -12.08 -20.98 23.01
CA GLU A 522 -12.56 -21.63 21.77
C GLU A 522 -12.93 -20.62 20.66
N SER A 523 -13.38 -19.41 21.03
CA SER A 523 -13.69 -18.35 20.07
C SER A 523 -12.42 -17.74 19.49
N ASP A 524 -11.41 -17.52 20.31
CA ASP A 524 -10.10 -17.01 19.90
C ASP A 524 -9.37 -18.00 18.98
N ARG A 525 -9.41 -19.30 19.30
CA ARG A 525 -8.85 -20.35 18.43
C ARG A 525 -9.50 -20.38 17.06
N ARG A 526 -10.83 -20.21 16.98
CA ARG A 526 -11.54 -20.10 15.69
C ARG A 526 -11.17 -18.84 14.91
N ALA A 527 -10.99 -17.71 15.60
CA ALA A 527 -10.51 -16.48 14.98
C ALA A 527 -9.12 -16.67 14.36
N ALA A 528 -8.20 -17.31 15.07
CA ALA A 528 -6.87 -17.63 14.58
C ALA A 528 -6.90 -18.62 13.39
N GLU A 529 -7.78 -19.63 13.42
CA GLU A 529 -7.96 -20.59 12.32
C GLU A 529 -8.62 -19.96 11.07
N LEU A 530 -9.53 -19.01 11.27
CA LEU A 530 -10.24 -18.31 10.20
C LEU A 530 -9.32 -17.32 9.47
N PHE A 531 -8.44 -16.63 10.20
CA PHE A 531 -7.55 -15.61 9.65
C PHE A 531 -6.81 -16.00 8.35
N PRO A 532 -6.08 -17.14 8.27
CA PRO A 532 -5.41 -17.54 7.04
C PRO A 532 -6.40 -17.89 5.91
N LEU A 533 -7.63 -18.28 6.23
CA LEU A 533 -8.66 -18.60 5.23
C LEU A 533 -9.24 -17.33 4.60
N LEU A 534 -9.33 -16.23 5.35
CA LEU A 534 -9.70 -14.92 4.79
C LEU A 534 -8.72 -14.50 3.69
N GLY A 535 -7.42 -14.81 3.84
CA GLY A 535 -6.41 -14.55 2.81
C GLY A 535 -6.48 -15.43 1.56
N THR A 536 -7.41 -16.39 1.47
CA THR A 536 -7.53 -17.27 0.28
C THR A 536 -8.33 -16.66 -0.85
N ALA A 537 -9.19 -15.68 -0.55
CA ALA A 537 -10.08 -15.04 -1.52
C ALA A 537 -9.67 -13.58 -1.74
N ALA A 538 -9.83 -13.09 -2.97
CA ALA A 538 -9.50 -11.71 -3.35
C ALA A 538 -10.54 -10.66 -2.84
N ILE A 539 -11.53 -11.08 -2.05
CA ILE A 539 -12.57 -10.19 -1.53
C ILE A 539 -12.05 -9.34 -0.36
N THR A 540 -12.61 -8.14 -0.19
CA THR A 540 -12.15 -7.16 0.81
C THR A 540 -13.10 -7.01 1.99
N SER A 541 -14.33 -7.51 1.88
CA SER A 541 -15.34 -7.47 2.92
C SER A 541 -15.84 -8.87 3.24
N TYR A 542 -16.01 -9.15 4.53
CA TYR A 542 -16.46 -10.43 5.07
C TYR A 542 -17.72 -10.19 5.90
N GLY A 543 -18.64 -11.14 5.82
CA GLY A 543 -19.76 -11.25 6.75
C GLY A 543 -19.77 -12.64 7.34
N ALA A 544 -20.66 -12.86 8.30
CA ALA A 544 -20.83 -14.14 8.97
C ALA A 544 -20.94 -15.33 8.00
N HIS A 545 -21.71 -15.17 6.92
CA HIS A 545 -21.93 -16.23 5.94
C HIS A 545 -20.74 -16.47 5.00
N THR A 546 -20.05 -15.43 4.55
CA THR A 546 -18.87 -15.59 3.67
C THR A 546 -17.69 -16.18 4.45
N ALA A 547 -17.47 -15.76 5.70
CA ALA A 547 -16.47 -16.35 6.57
C ALA A 547 -16.81 -17.81 6.95
N ALA A 548 -18.08 -18.13 7.20
CA ALA A 548 -18.53 -19.51 7.40
C ALA A 548 -18.24 -20.39 6.18
N ALA A 549 -18.47 -19.87 4.97
CA ALA A 549 -18.20 -20.57 3.71
C ALA A 549 -16.70 -20.89 3.53
N LEU A 550 -15.81 -20.02 4.02
CA LEU A 550 -14.36 -20.23 4.03
C LEU A 550 -13.92 -21.27 5.09
N GLY A 551 -14.46 -21.17 6.32
CA GLY A 551 -14.01 -21.93 7.49
C GLY A 551 -14.71 -23.27 7.75
N ARG A 552 -15.78 -23.60 7.01
CA ARG A 552 -16.72 -24.70 7.34
C ARG A 552 -17.32 -24.58 8.75
N HIS A 553 -17.49 -23.35 9.23
CA HIS A 553 -18.17 -23.04 10.48
C HIS A 553 -19.65 -22.73 10.23
N THR A 554 -20.45 -22.66 11.28
CA THR A 554 -21.77 -22.02 11.21
C THR A 554 -21.62 -20.50 11.09
N ALA A 555 -22.64 -19.81 10.58
CA ALA A 555 -22.62 -18.34 10.50
C ALA A 555 -22.47 -17.68 11.89
N GLY A 556 -23.04 -18.29 12.94
CA GLY A 556 -22.89 -17.81 14.31
C GLY A 556 -21.44 -17.86 14.78
N GLU A 557 -20.78 -19.00 14.61
CA GLU A 557 -19.37 -19.19 15.00
C GLU A 557 -18.41 -18.31 14.18
N ALA A 558 -18.67 -18.16 12.88
CA ALA A 558 -17.87 -17.29 12.02
C ALA A 558 -18.03 -15.81 12.39
N ARG A 559 -19.24 -15.38 12.78
CA ARG A 559 -19.47 -14.03 13.32
C ARG A 559 -18.68 -13.82 14.60
N ASP A 560 -18.75 -14.74 15.56
CA ASP A 560 -18.03 -14.61 16.83
C ASP A 560 -16.51 -14.56 16.60
N ALA A 561 -15.98 -15.37 15.65
CA ALA A 561 -14.58 -15.31 15.25
C ALA A 561 -14.18 -13.97 14.61
N LEU A 562 -15.04 -13.39 13.75
CA LEU A 562 -14.82 -12.07 13.15
C LEU A 562 -14.88 -10.93 14.17
N GLU A 563 -15.78 -11.03 15.16
CA GLU A 563 -15.82 -10.10 16.29
C GLU A 563 -14.52 -10.19 17.11
N ARG A 564 -14.01 -11.39 17.40
CA ARG A 564 -12.71 -11.54 18.09
C ARG A 564 -11.54 -10.97 17.30
N LEU A 565 -11.52 -11.15 15.98
CA LEU A 565 -10.54 -10.46 15.12
C LEU A 565 -10.69 -8.93 15.18
N THR A 566 -11.91 -8.41 15.36
CA THR A 566 -12.18 -6.98 15.49
C THR A 566 -11.76 -6.44 16.86
N ASP A 567 -12.06 -7.17 17.94
CA ASP A 567 -11.64 -6.86 19.31
C ASP A 567 -10.10 -6.82 19.41
N ALA A 568 -9.42 -7.72 18.71
CA ALA A 568 -7.96 -7.76 18.58
C ALA A 568 -7.38 -6.70 17.63
N GLN A 569 -8.21 -5.80 17.06
CA GLN A 569 -7.84 -4.80 16.05
C GLN A 569 -7.13 -5.37 14.81
N ILE A 570 -7.44 -6.62 14.45
CA ILE A 570 -6.99 -7.30 13.24
C ILE A 570 -7.97 -7.01 12.10
N ALA A 571 -9.26 -7.08 12.39
CA ALA A 571 -10.33 -6.66 11.49
C ALA A 571 -10.96 -5.34 11.97
N SER A 572 -11.70 -4.69 11.08
CA SER A 572 -12.55 -3.53 11.39
C SER A 572 -13.99 -3.84 11.01
N SER A 573 -14.95 -3.27 11.75
CA SER A 573 -16.38 -3.44 11.48
C SER A 573 -17.02 -2.08 11.13
N PRO A 574 -16.92 -1.62 9.87
CA PRO A 574 -17.42 -0.30 9.48
C PRO A 574 -18.94 -0.17 9.60
N ARG A 575 -19.66 -1.29 9.54
CA ARG A 575 -21.10 -1.38 9.76
C ARG A 575 -21.41 -2.72 10.44
N PRO A 576 -22.47 -2.81 11.26
CA PRO A 576 -22.85 -4.06 11.91
C PRO A 576 -22.94 -5.23 10.91
N GLY A 577 -22.20 -6.31 11.18
CA GLY A 577 -22.17 -7.53 10.37
C GLY A 577 -21.29 -7.48 9.10
N SER A 578 -20.58 -6.39 8.86
CA SER A 578 -19.58 -6.25 7.79
C SER A 578 -18.20 -6.05 8.41
N TYR A 579 -17.24 -6.89 8.03
CA TYR A 579 -15.90 -6.91 8.58
C TYR A 579 -14.88 -6.78 7.46
N GLN A 580 -13.84 -5.99 7.66
CA GLN A 580 -12.82 -5.72 6.66
C GLN A 580 -11.44 -5.89 7.26
N LEU A 581 -10.56 -6.59 6.52
CA LEU A 581 -9.14 -6.63 6.83
C LEU A 581 -8.47 -5.41 6.19
N HIS A 582 -7.72 -4.66 6.99
CA HIS A 582 -6.90 -3.58 6.47
C HIS A 582 -5.85 -4.13 5.48
N ASP A 583 -5.44 -3.35 4.49
CA ASP A 583 -4.57 -3.79 3.38
C ASP A 583 -3.30 -4.55 3.85
N LEU A 584 -2.65 -4.10 4.93
CA LEU A 584 -1.48 -4.79 5.49
C LEU A 584 -1.85 -6.13 6.15
N VAL A 585 -2.99 -6.17 6.84
CA VAL A 585 -3.51 -7.37 7.50
C VAL A 585 -3.97 -8.39 6.46
N ARG A 586 -4.66 -7.94 5.41
CA ARG A 586 -5.05 -8.78 4.27
C ARG A 586 -3.82 -9.39 3.63
N ALA A 587 -2.77 -8.61 3.38
CA ALA A 587 -1.54 -9.12 2.81
C ALA A 587 -0.85 -10.17 3.72
N ALA A 588 -0.90 -9.98 5.05
CA ALA A 588 -0.44 -10.99 5.99
C ALA A 588 -1.31 -12.26 5.98
N ALA A 589 -2.64 -12.12 5.91
CA ALA A 589 -3.57 -13.22 5.77
C ALA A 589 -3.31 -14.02 4.49
N VAL A 590 -3.07 -13.35 3.34
CA VAL A 590 -2.67 -13.96 2.07
C VAL A 590 -1.34 -14.70 2.21
N GLY A 591 -0.37 -14.09 2.91
CA GLY A 591 0.90 -14.74 3.24
C GLY A 591 0.73 -16.01 4.07
N GLN A 592 -0.19 -16.01 5.03
CA GLN A 592 -0.53 -17.19 5.85
C GLN A 592 -1.34 -18.22 5.05
N ALA A 593 -2.22 -17.78 4.14
CA ALA A 593 -2.96 -18.63 3.23
C ALA A 593 -2.01 -19.47 2.34
N ALA A 594 -0.89 -18.88 1.91
CA ALA A 594 0.14 -19.57 1.12
C ALA A 594 0.86 -20.69 1.90
N LEU A 595 0.85 -20.65 3.23
CA LEU A 595 1.41 -21.70 4.10
C LEU A 595 0.41 -22.84 4.35
N LEU A 596 -0.88 -22.64 4.06
CA LEU A 596 -1.87 -23.70 4.18
C LEU A 596 -1.63 -24.80 3.14
N PRO A 597 -1.96 -26.07 3.45
CA PRO A 597 -2.00 -27.12 2.44
C PRO A 597 -2.88 -26.67 1.26
N ARG A 598 -2.40 -26.83 0.02
CA ARG A 598 -3.13 -26.40 -1.20
C ARG A 598 -4.57 -26.93 -1.24
N ALA A 599 -4.79 -28.15 -0.76
CA ALA A 599 -6.13 -28.74 -0.66
C ALA A 599 -7.06 -27.96 0.28
N ARG A 600 -6.55 -27.45 1.42
CA ARG A 600 -7.32 -26.66 2.38
C ARG A 600 -7.65 -25.27 1.83
N SER A 601 -6.67 -24.59 1.23
CA SER A 601 -6.88 -23.29 0.58
C SER A 601 -7.89 -23.39 -0.58
N ARG A 602 -7.77 -24.39 -1.46
CA ARG A 602 -8.74 -24.64 -2.54
C ARG A 602 -10.13 -24.96 -2.02
N ALA A 603 -10.25 -25.80 -0.98
CA ALA A 603 -11.55 -26.13 -0.40
C ALA A 603 -12.26 -24.93 0.26
N ALA A 604 -11.50 -24.00 0.85
CA ALA A 604 -12.04 -22.76 1.40
C ALA A 604 -12.58 -21.86 0.28
N LEU A 605 -11.77 -21.63 -0.76
CA LEU A 605 -12.17 -20.84 -1.92
C LEU A 605 -13.37 -21.46 -2.65
N GLU A 606 -13.41 -22.79 -2.79
CA GLU A 606 -14.53 -23.53 -3.37
C GLU A 606 -15.82 -23.34 -2.56
N GLY A 607 -15.72 -23.39 -1.22
CA GLY A 607 -16.84 -23.14 -0.33
C GLY A 607 -17.41 -21.74 -0.49
N LEU A 608 -16.55 -20.73 -0.57
CA LEU A 608 -16.95 -19.34 -0.80
C LEU A 608 -17.57 -19.12 -2.18
N ALA A 609 -16.94 -19.65 -3.24
CA ALA A 609 -17.44 -19.54 -4.60
C ALA A 609 -18.82 -20.20 -4.75
N ALA A 610 -18.99 -21.42 -4.21
CA ALA A 610 -20.28 -22.10 -4.19
C ALA A 610 -21.34 -21.34 -3.39
N TRP A 611 -20.97 -20.67 -2.29
CA TRP A 611 -21.89 -19.82 -1.52
C TRP A 611 -22.36 -18.61 -2.33
N TYR A 612 -21.45 -17.92 -3.02
CA TYR A 612 -21.80 -16.80 -3.91
C TYR A 612 -22.70 -17.28 -5.05
N LEU A 613 -22.34 -18.35 -5.76
CA LEU A 613 -23.16 -18.90 -6.84
C LEU A 613 -24.56 -19.30 -6.35
N GLY A 614 -24.66 -19.93 -5.19
CA GLY A 614 -25.95 -20.29 -4.58
C GLY A 614 -26.82 -19.07 -4.25
N SER A 615 -26.21 -17.97 -3.79
CA SER A 615 -26.88 -16.71 -3.48
C SER A 615 -27.31 -15.99 -4.77
N LEU A 616 -26.43 -15.99 -5.78
CA LEU A 616 -26.71 -15.43 -7.11
C LEU A 616 -27.87 -16.16 -7.80
N TYR A 617 -27.92 -17.49 -7.75
CA TYR A 617 -29.10 -18.20 -8.25
C TYR A 617 -30.34 -17.93 -7.39
N GLY A 618 -30.18 -17.80 -6.08
CA GLY A 618 -31.25 -17.41 -5.14
C GLY A 618 -31.90 -16.06 -5.48
N LEU A 619 -31.15 -15.11 -6.05
CA LEU A 619 -31.63 -13.79 -6.48
C LEU A 619 -32.83 -13.89 -7.42
N ASN A 620 -32.88 -14.92 -8.27
CA ASN A 620 -33.87 -15.03 -9.34
C ASN A 620 -35.26 -15.46 -8.83
N LYS A 621 -35.37 -15.97 -7.58
CA LYS A 621 -36.64 -16.40 -6.99
C LYS A 621 -37.64 -15.26 -6.78
N PRO A 622 -37.31 -14.18 -6.04
CA PRO A 622 -38.23 -13.06 -5.86
C PRO A 622 -38.39 -12.20 -7.11
N LEU A 623 -37.43 -12.23 -8.04
CA LEU A 623 -37.52 -11.55 -9.34
C LEU A 623 -38.46 -12.25 -10.34
N ARG A 624 -39.05 -13.40 -9.97
CA ARG A 624 -40.01 -14.17 -10.77
C ARG A 624 -39.51 -14.40 -12.20
N VAL A 625 -38.24 -14.79 -12.33
CA VAL A 625 -37.57 -14.94 -13.63
C VAL A 625 -38.13 -16.10 -14.43
N VAL A 626 -38.23 -15.89 -15.73
CA VAL A 626 -38.83 -16.80 -16.71
C VAL A 626 -38.16 -18.17 -16.80
N ARG A 627 -36.84 -18.23 -16.59
CA ARG A 627 -36.04 -19.47 -16.66
C ARG A 627 -35.95 -20.12 -15.27
N PHE A 628 -37.09 -20.58 -14.75
CA PHE A 628 -37.18 -21.22 -13.43
C PHE A 628 -36.31 -22.48 -13.37
N ASP A 629 -36.31 -23.31 -14.42
CA ASP A 629 -35.52 -24.55 -14.46
C ASP A 629 -34.02 -24.27 -14.31
N ARG A 630 -33.48 -23.28 -15.03
CA ARG A 630 -32.07 -22.84 -14.87
C ARG A 630 -31.76 -22.36 -13.45
N THR A 631 -32.72 -21.68 -12.83
CA THR A 631 -32.57 -21.15 -11.47
C THR A 631 -32.57 -22.28 -10.44
N ASP A 632 -33.51 -23.21 -10.56
CA ASP A 632 -33.64 -24.37 -9.68
C ASP A 632 -32.47 -25.34 -9.82
N ASP A 633 -31.98 -25.58 -11.04
CA ASP A 633 -30.77 -26.35 -11.31
C ASP A 633 -29.52 -25.69 -10.71
N GLY A 634 -29.42 -24.37 -10.80
CA GLY A 634 -28.34 -23.60 -10.16
C GLY A 634 -28.39 -23.71 -8.64
N ILE A 635 -29.58 -23.56 -8.04
CA ILE A 635 -29.81 -23.74 -6.60
C ILE A 635 -29.48 -25.17 -6.15
N ALA A 636 -29.85 -26.18 -6.93
CA ALA A 636 -29.59 -27.59 -6.63
C ALA A 636 -28.08 -27.89 -6.66
N ARG A 637 -27.35 -27.33 -7.62
CA ARG A 637 -25.88 -27.44 -7.70
C ARG A 637 -25.17 -26.67 -6.58
N PHE A 638 -25.73 -25.53 -6.16
CA PHE A 638 -25.13 -24.63 -5.16
C PHE A 638 -26.11 -24.33 -4.00
N PRO A 639 -26.36 -25.27 -3.08
CA PRO A 639 -27.45 -25.16 -2.10
C PRO A 639 -27.18 -24.22 -0.92
N ARG A 640 -25.92 -23.81 -0.69
CA ARG A 640 -25.48 -23.13 0.54
C ARG A 640 -25.65 -21.60 0.55
N GLY A 641 -26.06 -21.00 -0.56
CA GLY A 641 -26.23 -19.55 -0.66
C GLY A 641 -27.52 -19.01 -0.01
N LEU A 642 -27.65 -17.69 -0.02
CA LEU A 642 -28.82 -16.99 0.51
C LEU A 642 -30.11 -17.29 -0.29
N ARG A 643 -31.24 -17.12 0.39
CA ARG A 643 -32.58 -17.18 -0.17
C ARG A 643 -33.27 -15.88 0.17
N PHE A 644 -33.90 -15.29 -0.84
CA PHE A 644 -34.53 -13.99 -0.72
C PHE A 644 -36.04 -14.15 -0.91
N GLU A 645 -36.81 -13.52 -0.03
CA GLU A 645 -38.27 -13.50 -0.15
C GLU A 645 -38.75 -12.32 -1.01
N ARG A 646 -37.97 -11.23 -1.01
CA ARG A 646 -38.34 -9.96 -1.66
C ARG A 646 -37.27 -9.50 -2.64
N ALA A 647 -37.72 -8.83 -3.71
CA ALA A 647 -36.86 -8.42 -4.81
C ALA A 647 -35.88 -7.30 -4.41
N ASP A 648 -36.33 -6.36 -3.58
CA ASP A 648 -35.51 -5.24 -3.09
C ASP A 648 -34.38 -5.72 -2.18
N GLU A 649 -34.62 -6.71 -1.33
CA GLU A 649 -33.59 -7.37 -0.52
C GLU A 649 -32.52 -8.03 -1.40
N ALA A 650 -32.95 -8.84 -2.38
CA ALA A 650 -32.04 -9.53 -3.30
C ALA A 650 -31.18 -8.54 -4.09
N LEU A 651 -31.79 -7.47 -4.61
CA LEU A 651 -31.12 -6.45 -5.41
C LEU A 651 -30.14 -5.60 -4.58
N ALA A 652 -30.51 -5.24 -3.35
CA ALA A 652 -29.63 -4.50 -2.44
C ALA A 652 -28.40 -5.35 -2.05
N TRP A 653 -28.61 -6.65 -1.79
CA TRP A 653 -27.51 -7.56 -1.48
C TRP A 653 -26.52 -7.68 -2.64
N VAL A 654 -27.01 -7.96 -3.86
CA VAL A 654 -26.12 -8.15 -5.02
C VAL A 654 -25.43 -6.85 -5.46
N ASP A 655 -26.03 -5.68 -5.20
CA ASP A 655 -25.33 -4.41 -5.39
C ASP A 655 -24.10 -4.29 -4.50
N ALA A 656 -24.25 -4.67 -3.23
CA ALA A 656 -23.15 -4.65 -2.27
C ALA A 656 -22.11 -5.73 -2.56
N ALA A 657 -22.54 -6.91 -3.03
CA ALA A 657 -21.66 -8.03 -3.36
C ALA A 657 -20.97 -7.92 -4.74
N MET A 658 -21.33 -6.92 -5.57
CA MET A 658 -20.84 -6.85 -6.95
C MET A 658 -19.32 -6.73 -7.05
N GLU A 659 -18.69 -5.97 -6.14
CA GLU A 659 -17.23 -5.84 -6.10
C GLU A 659 -16.56 -7.18 -5.75
N ASP A 660 -17.14 -7.93 -4.81
CA ASP A 660 -16.65 -9.26 -4.44
C ASP A 660 -16.77 -10.26 -5.61
N ILE A 661 -17.87 -10.20 -6.38
CA ILE A 661 -18.09 -11.07 -7.54
C ILE A 661 -17.08 -10.76 -8.66
N VAL A 662 -16.78 -9.48 -8.88
CA VAL A 662 -15.74 -9.05 -9.84
C VAL A 662 -14.36 -9.53 -9.38
N ALA A 663 -14.01 -9.34 -8.11
CA ALA A 663 -12.74 -9.79 -7.56
C ALA A 663 -12.56 -11.32 -7.65
N LEU A 664 -13.60 -12.09 -7.35
CA LEU A 664 -13.58 -13.54 -7.51
C LEU A 664 -13.50 -13.97 -8.97
N THR A 665 -14.17 -13.25 -9.87
CA THR A 665 -14.04 -13.48 -11.32
C THR A 665 -12.60 -13.33 -11.79
N ASP A 666 -11.92 -12.27 -11.35
CA ASP A 666 -10.51 -12.03 -11.71
C ASP A 666 -9.58 -13.11 -11.15
N GLN A 667 -9.77 -13.48 -9.88
CA GLN A 667 -8.98 -14.53 -9.24
C GLN A 667 -9.18 -15.89 -9.90
N LEU A 668 -10.43 -16.28 -10.17
CA LEU A 668 -10.79 -17.62 -10.65
C LEU A 668 -10.68 -17.78 -12.17
N SER A 669 -10.44 -16.70 -12.90
CA SER A 669 -10.15 -16.76 -14.35
C SER A 669 -8.69 -17.08 -14.67
N ASP A 670 -7.83 -17.23 -13.67
CA ASP A 670 -6.44 -17.67 -13.82
C ASP A 670 -6.37 -19.13 -14.30
N ALA A 671 -5.39 -19.44 -15.15
CA ALA A 671 -5.20 -20.77 -15.71
C ALA A 671 -4.99 -21.87 -14.65
N ALA A 672 -4.54 -21.51 -13.43
CA ALA A 672 -4.39 -22.44 -12.32
C ALA A 672 -5.72 -23.06 -11.82
N PHE A 673 -6.86 -22.52 -12.26
CA PHE A 673 -8.21 -22.99 -11.91
C PHE A 673 -8.94 -23.68 -13.06
N ASP A 674 -8.35 -23.78 -14.26
CA ASP A 674 -9.03 -24.37 -15.43
C ASP A 674 -9.47 -25.84 -15.19
N ASP A 675 -8.70 -26.59 -14.40
CA ASP A 675 -8.97 -27.99 -14.00
C ASP A 675 -9.51 -28.13 -12.56
N ALA A 676 -9.98 -27.04 -11.96
CA ALA A 676 -10.54 -27.04 -10.60
C ALA A 676 -11.98 -27.61 -10.56
N PRO A 677 -12.54 -27.89 -9.37
CA PRO A 677 -13.95 -28.25 -9.24
C PRO A 677 -14.88 -27.20 -9.88
N PRO A 678 -16.10 -27.58 -10.33
CA PRO A 678 -16.98 -26.70 -11.11
C PRO A 678 -17.29 -25.35 -10.45
N ALA A 679 -17.41 -25.30 -9.12
CA ALA A 679 -17.64 -24.04 -8.40
C ALA A 679 -16.51 -23.01 -8.57
N LEU A 680 -15.29 -23.47 -8.87
CA LEU A 680 -14.12 -22.63 -9.15
C LEU A 680 -13.91 -22.44 -10.65
N ALA A 681 -13.80 -23.54 -11.41
CA ALA A 681 -13.45 -23.51 -12.83
C ALA A 681 -14.52 -22.79 -13.68
N ASP A 682 -15.79 -22.92 -13.29
CA ASP A 682 -16.92 -22.38 -14.05
C ASP A 682 -17.60 -21.21 -13.30
N PHE A 683 -16.95 -20.65 -12.27
CA PHE A 683 -17.49 -19.55 -11.46
C PHE A 683 -17.98 -18.40 -12.34
N THR A 684 -17.14 -17.92 -13.26
CA THR A 684 -17.47 -16.79 -14.13
C THR A 684 -18.66 -17.10 -15.06
N LEU A 685 -18.73 -18.32 -15.60
CA LEU A 685 -19.86 -18.76 -16.42
C LEU A 685 -21.15 -18.74 -15.62
N GLU A 686 -21.13 -19.36 -14.44
CA GLU A 686 -22.29 -19.51 -13.58
C GLU A 686 -22.74 -18.14 -13.03
N ALA A 687 -21.81 -17.25 -12.68
CA ALA A 687 -22.11 -15.87 -12.28
C ALA A 687 -22.77 -15.08 -13.43
N CYS A 688 -22.24 -15.16 -14.67
CA CYS A 688 -22.85 -14.51 -15.84
C CYS A 688 -24.28 -15.00 -16.07
N ARG A 689 -24.52 -16.31 -15.93
CA ARG A 689 -25.86 -16.90 -16.12
C ARG A 689 -26.81 -16.52 -14.99
N ALA A 690 -26.35 -16.50 -13.74
CA ALA A 690 -27.17 -16.15 -12.59
C ALA A 690 -27.56 -14.66 -12.58
N LEU A 691 -26.64 -13.77 -12.99
CA LEU A 691 -26.81 -12.31 -12.98
C LEU A 691 -27.51 -11.72 -14.21
N GLU A 692 -27.81 -12.50 -15.24
CA GLU A 692 -28.40 -12.00 -16.49
C GLU A 692 -29.68 -11.16 -16.25
N THR A 693 -30.53 -11.60 -15.33
CA THR A 693 -31.74 -10.89 -14.93
C THR A 693 -31.41 -9.60 -14.18
N TYR A 694 -30.48 -9.68 -13.22
CA TYR A 694 -30.00 -8.51 -12.47
C TYR A 694 -29.49 -7.41 -13.41
N PHE A 695 -28.65 -7.78 -14.38
CA PHE A 695 -28.11 -6.83 -15.35
C PHE A 695 -29.19 -6.22 -16.24
N THR A 696 -30.24 -6.97 -16.54
CA THR A 696 -31.40 -6.45 -17.29
C THR A 696 -32.16 -5.39 -16.49
N PHE A 697 -32.35 -5.59 -15.19
CA PHE A 697 -33.08 -4.64 -14.33
C PHE A 697 -32.25 -3.44 -13.90
N ARG A 698 -30.96 -3.63 -13.63
CA ARG A 698 -30.10 -2.61 -13.02
C ARG A 698 -29.15 -1.92 -14.00
N LEU A 699 -29.06 -2.42 -15.24
CA LEU A 699 -28.21 -1.88 -16.30
C LEU A 699 -26.76 -1.65 -15.86
N ARG A 700 -26.20 -2.56 -15.06
CA ARG A 700 -24.79 -2.52 -14.62
C ARG A 700 -23.88 -3.01 -15.74
N TRP A 701 -23.71 -2.20 -16.77
CA TRP A 701 -22.95 -2.59 -17.96
C TRP A 701 -21.48 -2.85 -17.64
N ARG A 702 -20.84 -2.03 -16.79
CA ARG A 702 -19.41 -2.20 -16.50
C ARG A 702 -19.08 -3.56 -15.85
N PRO A 703 -19.74 -3.98 -14.75
CA PRO A 703 -19.52 -5.33 -14.22
C PRO A 703 -19.89 -6.43 -15.22
N GLN A 704 -20.97 -6.27 -15.99
CA GLN A 704 -21.37 -7.27 -16.97
C GLN A 704 -20.32 -7.48 -18.07
N GLU A 705 -19.79 -6.39 -18.64
CA GLU A 705 -18.72 -6.43 -19.64
C GLU A 705 -17.44 -7.04 -19.06
N HIS A 706 -17.12 -6.71 -17.81
CA HIS A 706 -15.95 -7.28 -17.11
C HIS A 706 -16.05 -8.79 -16.97
N LEU A 707 -17.18 -9.27 -16.43
CA LEU A 707 -17.45 -10.70 -16.27
C LEU A 707 -17.44 -11.44 -17.62
N CYS A 708 -18.11 -10.90 -18.63
CA CYS A 708 -18.15 -11.53 -19.96
C CYS A 708 -16.78 -11.50 -20.65
N GLY A 709 -16.00 -10.44 -20.48
CA GLY A 709 -14.64 -10.35 -21.00
C GLY A 709 -13.71 -11.37 -20.34
N ALA A 710 -13.84 -11.58 -19.03
CA ALA A 710 -13.13 -12.65 -18.33
C ALA A 710 -13.56 -14.04 -18.82
N LEU A 711 -14.87 -14.27 -18.96
CA LEU A 711 -15.43 -15.52 -19.48
C LEU A 711 -14.95 -15.83 -20.90
N LEU A 712 -14.85 -14.82 -21.77
CA LEU A 712 -14.37 -15.01 -23.14
C LEU A 712 -12.90 -15.47 -23.15
N ARG A 713 -12.05 -14.83 -22.33
CA ARG A 713 -10.64 -15.22 -22.21
C ARG A 713 -10.46 -16.64 -21.68
N THR A 714 -11.24 -17.04 -20.67
CA THR A 714 -11.18 -18.41 -20.14
C THR A 714 -11.73 -19.43 -21.14
N ALA A 715 -12.81 -19.10 -21.83
CA ALA A 715 -13.42 -19.96 -22.85
C ALA A 715 -12.49 -20.20 -24.04
N GLU A 716 -11.85 -19.16 -24.56
CA GLU A 716 -10.87 -19.27 -25.66
C GLU A 716 -9.67 -20.13 -25.26
N ARG A 717 -9.16 -19.95 -24.03
CA ARG A 717 -8.05 -20.73 -23.50
C ARG A 717 -8.39 -22.21 -23.32
N ARG A 718 -9.60 -22.51 -22.83
CA ARG A 718 -10.09 -23.89 -22.57
C ARG A 718 -10.69 -24.56 -23.81
N GLY A 719 -10.91 -23.83 -24.90
CA GLY A 719 -11.67 -24.31 -26.06
C GLY A 719 -13.16 -24.55 -25.74
N ASP A 720 -13.71 -23.86 -24.74
CA ASP A 720 -15.10 -24.00 -24.32
C ASP A 720 -16.04 -23.17 -25.22
N THR A 721 -16.69 -23.87 -26.15
CA THR A 721 -17.60 -23.26 -27.12
C THR A 721 -18.86 -22.68 -26.45
N TRP A 722 -19.36 -23.32 -25.39
CA TRP A 722 -20.57 -22.88 -24.70
C TRP A 722 -20.32 -21.58 -23.94
N SER A 723 -19.25 -21.51 -23.15
CA SER A 723 -18.88 -20.30 -22.40
C SER A 723 -18.62 -19.11 -23.33
N ARG A 724 -17.97 -19.36 -24.48
CA ARG A 724 -17.76 -18.34 -25.51
C ARG A 724 -19.09 -17.82 -26.06
N ALA A 725 -20.03 -18.70 -26.41
CA ALA A 725 -21.34 -18.31 -26.92
C ALA A 725 -22.13 -17.47 -25.90
N VAL A 726 -22.11 -17.86 -24.62
CA VAL A 726 -22.75 -17.10 -23.53
C VAL A 726 -22.15 -15.71 -23.38
N ALA A 727 -20.81 -15.58 -23.36
CA ALA A 727 -20.13 -14.30 -23.24
C ALA A 727 -20.47 -13.36 -24.41
N LEU A 728 -20.39 -13.86 -25.65
CA LEU A 728 -20.70 -13.08 -26.85
C LEU A 728 -22.16 -12.65 -26.90
N GLY A 729 -23.09 -13.55 -26.52
CA GLY A 729 -24.52 -13.24 -26.47
C GLY A 729 -24.83 -12.10 -25.50
N GLN A 730 -24.22 -12.10 -24.31
CA GLN A 730 -24.40 -11.03 -23.33
C GLN A 730 -23.70 -9.73 -23.74
N LEU A 731 -22.46 -9.78 -24.25
CA LEU A 731 -21.75 -8.60 -24.74
C LEU A 731 -22.49 -7.93 -25.91
N GLY A 732 -23.05 -8.74 -26.81
CA GLY A 732 -23.85 -8.24 -27.92
C GLY A 732 -25.13 -7.52 -27.45
N LYS A 733 -25.81 -8.08 -26.43
CA LYS A 733 -26.94 -7.40 -25.77
C LYS A 733 -26.52 -6.07 -25.13
N VAL A 734 -25.39 -6.03 -24.41
CA VAL A 734 -24.87 -4.79 -23.79
C VAL A 734 -24.55 -3.73 -24.84
N ALA A 735 -23.91 -4.12 -25.94
CA ALA A 735 -23.61 -3.20 -27.05
C ALA A 735 -24.91 -2.58 -27.61
N GLY A 736 -25.94 -3.39 -27.85
CA GLY A 736 -27.26 -2.88 -28.26
C GLY A 736 -27.90 -1.94 -27.24
N GLN A 737 -27.80 -2.24 -25.93
CA GLN A 737 -28.31 -1.36 -24.87
C GLN A 737 -27.57 -0.02 -24.77
N ARG A 738 -26.31 0.04 -25.24
CA ARG A 738 -25.46 1.24 -25.27
C ARG A 738 -25.49 1.96 -26.62
N ASP A 739 -26.50 1.71 -27.44
CA ASP A 739 -26.70 2.33 -28.75
C ASP A 739 -25.62 1.98 -29.81
N ASP A 740 -24.88 0.88 -29.59
CA ASP A 740 -23.90 0.33 -30.54
C ASP A 740 -24.47 -0.93 -31.21
N GLY A 741 -25.50 -0.73 -32.03
CA GLY A 741 -26.21 -1.79 -32.74
C GLY A 741 -25.30 -2.59 -33.69
N ALA A 742 -24.31 -1.93 -34.30
CA ALA A 742 -23.39 -2.58 -35.25
C ALA A 742 -22.47 -3.59 -34.56
N LYS A 743 -21.89 -3.22 -33.41
CA LYS A 743 -21.11 -4.16 -32.59
C LYS A 743 -22.00 -5.27 -32.03
N GLY A 744 -23.20 -4.92 -31.56
CA GLY A 744 -24.17 -5.87 -31.03
C GLY A 744 -24.53 -6.96 -32.05
N GLU A 745 -24.80 -6.57 -33.30
CA GLU A 745 -25.10 -7.47 -34.40
C GLU A 745 -24.01 -8.51 -34.64
N VAL A 746 -22.74 -8.07 -34.72
CA VAL A 746 -21.61 -8.97 -34.97
C VAL A 746 -21.49 -10.03 -33.89
N LEU A 747 -21.52 -9.60 -32.63
CA LEU A 747 -21.37 -10.49 -31.47
C LEU A 747 -22.54 -11.48 -31.34
N LEU A 748 -23.78 -11.02 -31.59
CA LEU A 748 -24.96 -11.87 -31.48
C LEU A 748 -25.04 -12.91 -32.60
N ARG A 749 -24.68 -12.56 -33.84
CA ARG A 749 -24.64 -13.55 -34.93
C ARG A 749 -23.58 -14.61 -34.70
N GLU A 750 -22.43 -14.24 -34.14
CA GLU A 750 -21.41 -15.21 -33.74
C GLU A 750 -21.94 -16.13 -32.63
N ALA A 751 -22.54 -15.58 -31.58
CA ALA A 751 -23.16 -16.36 -30.51
C ALA A 751 -24.23 -17.33 -31.04
N MET A 752 -25.11 -16.86 -31.94
CA MET A 752 -26.12 -17.70 -32.60
C MET A 752 -25.49 -18.87 -33.34
N GLY A 753 -24.45 -18.62 -34.13
CA GLY A 753 -23.74 -19.69 -34.86
C GLY A 753 -23.15 -20.74 -33.92
N LEU A 754 -22.62 -20.33 -32.77
CA LEU A 754 -22.10 -21.25 -31.76
C LEU A 754 -23.21 -22.04 -31.05
N PHE A 755 -24.32 -21.40 -30.68
CA PHE A 755 -25.47 -22.09 -30.08
C PHE A 755 -26.12 -23.09 -31.04
N ALA A 756 -26.21 -22.75 -32.33
CA ALA A 756 -26.70 -23.65 -33.37
C ALA A 756 -25.79 -24.89 -33.52
N GLN A 757 -24.46 -24.71 -33.49
CA GLN A 757 -23.51 -25.83 -33.51
C GLN A 757 -23.66 -26.75 -32.29
N LEU A 758 -23.97 -26.18 -31.12
CA LEU A 758 -24.21 -26.93 -29.88
C LEU A 758 -25.61 -27.55 -29.81
N GLY A 759 -26.51 -27.21 -30.74
CA GLY A 759 -27.90 -27.70 -30.77
C GLY A 759 -28.77 -27.12 -29.64
N VAL A 760 -28.41 -25.96 -29.08
CA VAL A 760 -29.13 -25.36 -27.94
C VAL A 760 -30.07 -24.26 -28.43
N TRP A 761 -31.20 -24.71 -28.99
CA TRP A 761 -32.17 -23.85 -29.67
C TRP A 761 -32.71 -22.70 -28.79
N GLU A 762 -32.87 -22.91 -27.48
CA GLU A 762 -33.40 -21.88 -26.57
C GLU A 762 -32.44 -20.68 -26.43
N GLU A 763 -31.13 -20.92 -26.38
CA GLU A 763 -30.14 -19.84 -26.29
C GLU A 763 -29.90 -19.16 -27.64
N GLU A 764 -29.96 -19.92 -28.72
CA GLU A 764 -29.96 -19.36 -30.08
C GLU A 764 -31.14 -18.40 -30.27
N THR A 765 -32.33 -18.82 -29.84
CA THR A 765 -33.56 -18.01 -29.88
C THR A 765 -33.43 -16.75 -29.03
N ASN A 766 -32.81 -16.83 -27.84
CA ASN A 766 -32.54 -15.66 -27.00
C ASN A 766 -31.55 -14.69 -27.67
N ALA A 767 -30.52 -15.19 -28.35
CA ALA A 767 -29.57 -14.37 -29.10
C ALA A 767 -30.26 -13.70 -30.31
N ARG A 768 -31.11 -14.42 -31.05
CA ARG A 768 -31.97 -13.85 -32.12
C ARG A 768 -32.90 -12.77 -31.59
N HIS A 769 -33.55 -12.98 -30.45
CA HIS A 769 -34.41 -11.99 -29.82
C HIS A 769 -33.64 -10.68 -29.52
N ASN A 770 -32.40 -10.77 -29.04
CA ASN A 770 -31.56 -9.61 -28.76
C ASN A 770 -30.95 -8.98 -30.03
N LEU A 771 -30.93 -9.70 -31.16
CA LEU A 771 -30.44 -9.20 -32.45
C LEU A 771 -31.41 -8.18 -33.06
N VAL A 772 -32.72 -8.38 -32.89
CA VAL A 772 -33.78 -7.50 -33.41
C VAL A 772 -33.54 -6.01 -33.07
N PRO A 773 -33.37 -5.61 -31.79
CA PRO A 773 -33.10 -4.20 -31.48
C PRO A 773 -31.75 -3.72 -32.04
N CYS A 774 -30.72 -4.57 -32.13
CA CYS A 774 -29.42 -4.19 -32.70
C CYS A 774 -29.52 -3.85 -34.20
N LEU A 775 -30.29 -4.64 -34.96
CA LEU A 775 -30.56 -4.37 -36.38
C LEU A 775 -31.33 -3.05 -36.56
N ALA A 776 -32.32 -2.80 -35.72
CA ALA A 776 -33.10 -1.56 -35.75
C ALA A 776 -32.23 -0.33 -35.47
N LEU A 777 -31.34 -0.38 -34.48
CA LEU A 777 -30.40 0.68 -34.14
C LEU A 777 -29.37 0.93 -35.26
N SER A 778 -28.99 -0.11 -35.99
CA SER A 778 -28.14 -0.01 -37.19
C SER A 778 -28.88 0.52 -38.44
N GLY A 779 -30.14 0.93 -38.31
CA GLY A 779 -30.95 1.47 -39.41
C GLY A 779 -31.54 0.42 -40.35
N ARG A 780 -31.39 -0.88 -40.05
CA ARG A 780 -31.86 -2.01 -40.88
C ARG A 780 -33.24 -2.48 -40.45
N LEU A 781 -34.20 -1.56 -40.43
CA LEU A 781 -35.54 -1.80 -39.87
C LEU A 781 -36.31 -2.93 -40.56
N ASP A 782 -36.24 -3.04 -41.89
CA ASP A 782 -36.96 -4.09 -42.62
C ASP A 782 -36.45 -5.49 -42.25
N GLU A 783 -35.14 -5.64 -42.09
CA GLU A 783 -34.53 -6.90 -41.66
C GLU A 783 -34.85 -7.22 -40.20
N ALA A 784 -34.83 -6.20 -39.32
CA ALA A 784 -35.23 -6.38 -37.93
C ALA A 784 -36.68 -6.88 -37.80
N ILE A 785 -37.60 -6.33 -38.61
CA ILE A 785 -39.01 -6.75 -38.66
C ILE A 785 -39.15 -8.16 -39.22
N GLN A 786 -38.41 -8.49 -40.28
CA GLN A 786 -38.43 -9.82 -40.88
C GLN A 786 -37.93 -10.87 -39.88
N GLU A 787 -36.77 -10.66 -39.27
CA GLU A 787 -36.21 -11.55 -38.24
C GLU A 787 -37.17 -11.71 -37.05
N ALA A 788 -37.76 -10.62 -36.58
CA ALA A 788 -38.71 -10.68 -35.47
C ALA A 788 -39.98 -11.47 -35.83
N ARG A 789 -40.49 -11.38 -37.07
CA ARG A 789 -41.65 -12.15 -37.53
C ARG A 789 -41.34 -13.64 -37.67
N GLU A 790 -40.21 -13.97 -38.29
CA GLU A 790 -39.76 -15.37 -38.42
C GLU A 790 -39.58 -16.00 -37.03
N LEU A 791 -38.92 -15.29 -36.11
CA LEU A 791 -38.76 -15.77 -34.74
C LEU A 791 -40.11 -15.88 -34.00
N TYR A 792 -41.07 -15.00 -34.29
CA TYR A 792 -42.40 -15.05 -33.72
C TYR A 792 -43.18 -16.29 -34.18
N ASP A 793 -43.08 -16.64 -35.47
CA ASP A 793 -43.67 -17.84 -36.05
C ASP A 793 -42.99 -19.11 -35.50
N ASP A 794 -41.65 -19.10 -35.38
CA ASP A 794 -40.88 -20.20 -34.79
C ASP A 794 -41.31 -20.48 -33.34
N LEU A 795 -41.47 -19.42 -32.52
CA LEU A 795 -41.93 -19.52 -31.13
C LEU A 795 -43.38 -19.99 -31.01
N HIS A 796 -44.23 -19.70 -32.01
CA HIS A 796 -45.59 -20.26 -32.07
C HIS A 796 -45.58 -21.76 -32.38
N ALA A 797 -44.72 -22.17 -33.33
CA ALA A 797 -44.61 -23.58 -33.73
C ALA A 797 -43.90 -24.44 -32.68
N ARG A 798 -42.96 -23.84 -31.94
CA ARG A 798 -42.15 -24.49 -30.89
C ARG A 798 -42.20 -23.60 -29.63
N PRO A 799 -43.22 -23.74 -28.78
CA PRO A 799 -43.34 -22.90 -27.60
C PRO A 799 -42.16 -23.11 -26.65
N VAL A 800 -41.40 -22.04 -26.36
CA VAL A 800 -40.46 -22.01 -25.23
C VAL A 800 -41.25 -21.66 -23.97
N PRO A 801 -41.05 -22.34 -22.84
CA PRO A 801 -41.63 -21.91 -21.57
C PRO A 801 -41.24 -20.45 -21.28
N GLY A 802 -42.22 -19.55 -21.11
CA GLY A 802 -41.95 -18.22 -20.59
C GLY A 802 -42.53 -16.99 -21.30
N ARG A 803 -41.88 -15.85 -21.07
CA ARG A 803 -42.29 -14.49 -21.51
C ARG A 803 -41.60 -14.01 -22.79
N MET A 804 -40.93 -14.91 -23.51
CA MET A 804 -40.16 -14.54 -24.71
C MET A 804 -41.06 -14.02 -25.82
N LEU A 805 -42.25 -14.61 -26.00
CA LEU A 805 -43.17 -14.21 -27.06
C LEU A 805 -43.75 -12.79 -26.87
N PRO A 806 -44.31 -12.40 -25.69
CA PRO A 806 -44.71 -11.02 -25.47
C PRO A 806 -43.53 -10.01 -25.47
N SER A 807 -42.33 -10.41 -25.05
CA SER A 807 -41.13 -9.56 -25.16
C SER A 807 -40.70 -9.34 -26.61
N LEU A 808 -40.76 -10.39 -27.44
CA LEU A 808 -40.47 -10.27 -28.86
C LEU A 808 -41.52 -9.40 -29.56
N ALA A 809 -42.80 -9.56 -29.20
CA ALA A 809 -43.88 -8.70 -29.68
C ALA A 809 -43.61 -7.22 -29.37
N ASN A 810 -43.11 -6.92 -28.16
CA ASN A 810 -42.70 -5.57 -27.78
C ASN A 810 -41.55 -5.03 -28.65
N ASN A 811 -40.53 -5.84 -28.94
CA ASN A 811 -39.42 -5.45 -29.83
C ASN A 811 -39.87 -5.26 -31.29
N LEU A 812 -40.72 -6.16 -31.81
CA LEU A 812 -41.32 -6.03 -33.14
C LEU A 812 -42.16 -4.75 -33.25
N ALA A 813 -42.98 -4.47 -32.24
CA ALA A 813 -43.80 -3.26 -32.19
C ALA A 813 -42.94 -1.98 -32.16
N ARG A 814 -41.81 -1.98 -31.45
CA ARG A 814 -40.84 -0.86 -31.51
C ARG A 814 -40.31 -0.64 -32.93
N CYS A 815 -39.97 -1.72 -33.65
CA CYS A 815 -39.52 -1.62 -35.04
C CYS A 815 -40.63 -1.10 -35.96
N LEU A 816 -41.86 -1.61 -35.83
CA LEU A 816 -43.03 -1.14 -36.59
C LEU A 816 -43.32 0.35 -36.33
N ARG A 817 -43.21 0.80 -35.07
CA ARG A 817 -43.33 2.22 -34.71
C ARG A 817 -42.26 3.07 -35.39
N MET A 818 -40.98 2.66 -35.36
CA MET A 818 -39.89 3.37 -36.05
C MET A 818 -40.10 3.46 -37.56
N GLN A 819 -40.85 2.52 -38.16
CA GLN A 819 -41.24 2.52 -39.57
C GLN A 819 -42.52 3.36 -39.86
N GLY A 820 -43.14 3.97 -38.85
CA GLY A 820 -44.38 4.74 -39.00
C GLY A 820 -45.65 3.89 -39.14
N ARG A 821 -45.63 2.64 -38.63
CA ARG A 821 -46.76 1.70 -38.64
C ARG A 821 -47.38 1.56 -37.26
N GLN A 822 -47.72 2.69 -36.62
CA GLN A 822 -48.20 2.73 -35.23
C GLN A 822 -49.48 1.89 -35.02
N GLY A 823 -50.41 1.86 -35.99
CA GLY A 823 -51.65 1.07 -35.86
C GLY A 823 -51.41 -0.42 -35.69
N GLU A 824 -50.46 -0.99 -36.46
CA GLU A 824 -50.06 -2.39 -36.33
C GLU A 824 -49.31 -2.63 -35.01
N ALA A 825 -48.42 -1.72 -34.62
CA ALA A 825 -47.70 -1.78 -33.35
C ALA A 825 -48.66 -1.80 -32.16
N ILE A 826 -49.68 -0.93 -32.14
CA ILE A 826 -50.69 -0.87 -31.06
C ILE A 826 -51.49 -2.17 -30.97
N GLY A 827 -51.91 -2.74 -32.11
CA GLY A 827 -52.63 -4.02 -32.14
C GLY A 827 -51.82 -5.14 -31.49
N LEU A 828 -50.56 -5.29 -31.92
CA LEU A 828 -49.64 -6.29 -31.40
C LEU A 828 -49.34 -6.09 -29.90
N LEU A 829 -49.10 -4.85 -29.47
CA LEU A 829 -48.81 -4.52 -28.07
C LEU A 829 -50.01 -4.76 -27.15
N ARG A 830 -51.25 -4.51 -27.60
CA ARG A 830 -52.46 -4.79 -26.81
C ARG A 830 -52.63 -6.28 -26.57
N GLU A 831 -52.44 -7.09 -27.60
CA GLU A 831 -52.46 -8.55 -27.47
C GLU A 831 -51.37 -9.03 -26.51
N ALA A 832 -50.13 -8.55 -26.69
CA ALA A 832 -49.01 -8.88 -25.80
C ALA A 832 -49.25 -8.44 -24.35
N TYR A 833 -49.85 -7.26 -24.15
CA TYR A 833 -50.20 -6.73 -22.83
C TYR A 833 -51.27 -7.59 -22.14
N THR A 834 -52.30 -8.04 -22.87
CA THR A 834 -53.35 -8.92 -22.34
C THR A 834 -52.85 -10.33 -22.08
N ALA A 835 -51.94 -10.83 -22.92
CA ALA A 835 -51.33 -12.15 -22.78
C ALA A 835 -50.26 -12.20 -21.66
N SER A 836 -49.76 -11.05 -21.20
CA SER A 836 -48.81 -11.00 -20.10
C SER A 836 -49.52 -11.37 -18.79
N PRO A 837 -49.11 -12.43 -18.07
CA PRO A 837 -49.53 -12.62 -16.67
C PRO A 837 -49.07 -11.39 -15.86
N ILE A 838 -49.63 -11.21 -14.64
CA ILE A 838 -49.33 -10.08 -13.71
C ILE A 838 -47.83 -10.10 -13.33
N ASP A 839 -47.01 -9.61 -14.25
CA ASP A 839 -45.58 -9.35 -14.21
C ASP A 839 -45.45 -7.89 -14.59
N TYR A 840 -45.13 -7.08 -13.60
CA TYR A 840 -45.24 -5.64 -13.73
C TYR A 840 -44.15 -5.12 -14.67
N HIS A 841 -42.96 -5.75 -14.74
CA HIS A 841 -41.87 -5.29 -15.60
C HIS A 841 -42.18 -5.36 -17.10
N LEU A 842 -42.56 -6.54 -17.62
CA LEU A 842 -42.86 -6.68 -19.04
C LEU A 842 -44.13 -5.89 -19.42
N ALA A 843 -45.17 -5.96 -18.58
CA ALA A 843 -46.40 -5.20 -18.79
C ALA A 843 -46.14 -3.69 -18.81
N GLY A 844 -45.28 -3.18 -17.93
CA GLY A 844 -44.86 -1.79 -17.92
C GLY A 844 -44.05 -1.41 -19.16
N SER A 845 -43.14 -2.27 -19.64
CA SER A 845 -42.36 -2.00 -20.87
C SER A 845 -43.27 -1.91 -22.09
N ILE A 846 -44.25 -2.81 -22.20
CA ILE A 846 -45.28 -2.79 -23.25
C ILE A 846 -46.15 -1.52 -23.13
N ALA A 847 -46.55 -1.16 -21.90
CA ALA A 847 -47.31 0.07 -21.64
C ALA A 847 -46.53 1.34 -22.02
N ALA A 848 -45.21 1.37 -21.82
CA ALA A 848 -44.35 2.47 -22.25
C ALA A 848 -44.39 2.64 -23.78
N VAL A 849 -44.21 1.55 -24.53
CA VAL A 849 -44.23 1.60 -26.01
C VAL A 849 -45.63 1.94 -26.52
N LEU A 850 -46.70 1.47 -25.88
CA LEU A 850 -48.07 1.90 -26.17
C LEU A 850 -48.25 3.41 -25.97
N GLY A 851 -47.74 3.95 -24.87
CA GLY A 851 -47.75 5.39 -24.60
C GLY A 851 -47.01 6.18 -25.68
N GLU A 852 -45.85 5.71 -26.12
CA GLU A 852 -45.08 6.32 -27.20
C GLU A 852 -45.82 6.27 -28.55
N CYS A 853 -46.45 5.15 -28.90
CA CYS A 853 -47.24 5.02 -30.13
C CYS A 853 -48.43 5.98 -30.14
N HIS A 854 -49.17 6.06 -29.03
CA HIS A 854 -50.31 6.98 -28.88
C HIS A 854 -49.86 8.45 -28.91
N LEU A 855 -48.70 8.77 -28.33
CA LEU A 855 -48.10 10.10 -28.41
C LEU A 855 -47.79 10.47 -29.87
N GLU A 856 -47.14 9.59 -30.63
CA GLU A 856 -46.81 9.86 -32.04
C GLU A 856 -48.05 10.01 -32.93
N ASN A 857 -49.14 9.29 -32.63
CA ASN A 857 -50.42 9.38 -33.33
C ASN A 857 -51.24 10.64 -32.98
N GLY A 858 -50.82 11.41 -31.98
CA GLY A 858 -51.58 12.57 -31.49
C GLY A 858 -52.76 12.24 -30.58
N GLU A 859 -52.81 11.01 -30.05
CA GLU A 859 -53.84 10.53 -29.13
C GLU A 859 -53.39 10.80 -27.68
N TRP A 860 -53.29 12.07 -27.31
CA TRP A 860 -52.61 12.54 -26.10
C TRP A 860 -53.20 11.97 -24.80
N GLU A 861 -54.53 11.84 -24.70
CA GLU A 861 -55.18 11.24 -23.53
C GLU A 861 -54.83 9.76 -23.37
N GLU A 862 -54.73 9.00 -24.47
CA GLU A 862 -54.30 7.60 -24.43
C GLU A 862 -52.81 7.50 -24.10
N ALA A 863 -51.98 8.42 -24.59
CA ALA A 863 -50.57 8.49 -24.22
C ALA A 863 -50.39 8.71 -22.71
N VAL A 864 -51.17 9.62 -22.11
CA VAL A 864 -51.20 9.82 -20.64
C VAL A 864 -51.66 8.55 -19.93
N ARG A 865 -52.73 7.89 -20.41
CA ARG A 865 -53.27 6.67 -19.81
C ARG A 865 -52.24 5.54 -19.78
N TRP A 866 -51.57 5.28 -20.90
CA TRP A 866 -50.61 4.19 -21.03
C TRP A 866 -49.29 4.48 -20.33
N ALA A 867 -48.78 5.71 -20.41
CA ALA A 867 -47.61 6.11 -19.64
C ALA A 867 -47.87 6.03 -18.13
N GLY A 868 -49.05 6.49 -17.67
CA GLY A 868 -49.48 6.35 -16.28
C GLY A 868 -49.60 4.90 -15.84
N ARG A 869 -50.16 4.02 -16.68
CA ARG A 869 -50.25 2.58 -16.40
C ARG A 869 -48.88 1.92 -16.31
N GLY A 870 -47.94 2.29 -17.17
CA GLY A 870 -46.55 1.87 -17.07
C GLY A 870 -45.90 2.30 -15.76
N LEU A 871 -46.13 3.54 -15.33
CA LEU A 871 -45.64 4.05 -14.05
C LEU A 871 -46.28 3.36 -12.84
N THR A 872 -47.56 2.99 -12.91
CA THR A 872 -48.21 2.16 -11.87
C THR A 872 -47.52 0.80 -11.76
N HIS A 873 -47.22 0.16 -12.90
CA HIS A 873 -46.47 -1.10 -12.88
C HIS A 873 -45.07 -0.92 -12.28
N ALA A 874 -44.39 0.17 -12.63
CA ALA A 874 -43.09 0.52 -12.05
C ALA A 874 -43.11 0.89 -10.57
N ALA A 875 -44.30 1.17 -10.00
CA ALA A 875 -44.46 1.41 -8.57
C ALA A 875 -44.73 0.12 -7.79
N GLU A 876 -45.33 -0.89 -8.43
CA GLU A 876 -45.68 -2.19 -7.82
C GLU A 876 -44.49 -3.16 -7.78
N GLU A 877 -43.59 -3.10 -8.77
CA GLU A 877 -42.32 -3.85 -8.76
C GLU A 877 -41.15 -2.98 -9.23
N LEU A 878 -39.94 -3.41 -8.85
CA LEU A 878 -38.69 -2.75 -9.19
C LEU A 878 -38.48 -2.74 -10.72
N PHE A 879 -38.28 -1.54 -11.24
CA PHE A 879 -38.24 -1.27 -12.68
C PHE A 879 -36.91 -0.66 -13.11
N ASP A 880 -36.58 -0.85 -14.38
CA ASP A 880 -35.45 -0.18 -15.04
C ASP A 880 -35.64 1.35 -15.02
N SER A 881 -34.76 2.05 -14.27
CA SER A 881 -34.82 3.52 -14.09
C SER A 881 -34.80 4.29 -15.41
N TYR A 882 -34.17 3.73 -16.44
CA TYR A 882 -34.15 4.31 -17.78
C TYR A 882 -35.53 4.26 -18.43
N GLN A 883 -36.21 3.12 -18.35
CA GLN A 883 -37.57 2.97 -18.87
C GLN A 883 -38.57 3.83 -18.10
N VAL A 884 -38.44 3.93 -16.77
CA VAL A 884 -39.28 4.81 -15.94
C VAL A 884 -39.08 6.29 -16.32
N ALA A 885 -37.84 6.70 -16.59
CA ALA A 885 -37.56 8.04 -17.11
C ALA A 885 -38.20 8.26 -18.50
N GLY A 886 -38.17 7.24 -19.36
CA GLY A 886 -38.87 7.26 -20.66
C GLY A 886 -40.38 7.45 -20.51
N MET A 887 -41.02 6.67 -19.63
CA MET A 887 -42.46 6.81 -19.33
C MET A 887 -42.81 8.20 -18.80
N HIS A 888 -42.00 8.76 -17.90
CA HIS A 888 -42.18 10.12 -17.39
C HIS A 888 -41.99 11.18 -18.49
N THR A 889 -41.09 10.96 -19.44
CA THR A 889 -40.88 11.85 -20.60
C THR A 889 -42.08 11.82 -21.55
N THR A 890 -42.60 10.63 -21.85
CA THR A 890 -43.82 10.44 -22.66
C THR A 890 -45.02 11.10 -21.98
N LEU A 891 -45.19 10.87 -20.66
CA LEU A 891 -46.24 11.50 -19.85
C LEU A 891 -46.13 13.03 -19.88
N GLY A 892 -44.94 13.57 -19.60
CA GLY A 892 -44.70 15.02 -19.60
C GLY A 892 -44.99 15.66 -20.96
N THR A 893 -44.60 15.01 -22.05
CA THR A 893 -44.85 15.49 -23.41
C THR A 893 -46.35 15.49 -23.75
N ALA A 894 -47.06 14.41 -23.42
CA ALA A 894 -48.51 14.33 -23.65
C ALA A 894 -49.28 15.37 -22.81
N LEU A 895 -48.88 15.59 -21.56
CA LEU A 895 -49.48 16.59 -20.67
C LEU A 895 -49.29 18.02 -21.19
N LEU A 896 -48.11 18.35 -21.75
CA LEU A 896 -47.89 19.66 -22.42
C LEU A 896 -48.83 19.85 -23.61
N ARG A 897 -49.04 18.81 -24.43
CA ARG A 897 -49.96 18.87 -25.58
C ARG A 897 -51.42 19.07 -25.15
N LEU A 898 -51.78 18.65 -23.94
CA LEU A 898 -53.09 18.85 -23.32
C LEU A 898 -53.21 20.15 -22.51
N GLY A 899 -52.16 20.99 -22.44
CA GLY A 899 -52.17 22.24 -21.68
C GLY A 899 -52.07 22.08 -20.15
N ARG A 900 -51.57 20.92 -19.67
CA ARG A 900 -51.40 20.60 -18.24
C ARG A 900 -49.96 20.87 -17.78
N ASP A 901 -49.55 22.13 -17.84
CA ASP A 901 -48.15 22.56 -17.72
C ASP A 901 -47.48 22.24 -16.37
N GLU A 902 -48.22 22.26 -15.27
CA GLU A 902 -47.67 21.97 -13.94
C GLU A 902 -47.35 20.48 -13.77
N GLU A 903 -48.28 19.61 -14.16
CA GLU A 903 -48.09 18.15 -14.12
C GLU A 903 -47.00 17.69 -15.09
N ALA A 904 -46.92 18.33 -16.26
CA ALA A 904 -45.83 18.09 -17.20
C ALA A 904 -44.46 18.44 -16.63
N ARG A 905 -44.34 19.56 -15.90
CA ARG A 905 -43.09 19.96 -15.24
C ARG A 905 -42.67 18.95 -14.19
N ASP A 906 -43.58 18.43 -13.36
CA ASP A 906 -43.24 17.40 -12.37
C ASP A 906 -42.80 16.09 -13.03
N ALA A 907 -43.50 15.62 -14.06
CA ALA A 907 -43.13 14.42 -14.80
C ALA A 907 -41.73 14.55 -15.42
N ASN A 908 -41.44 15.65 -16.13
CA ASN A 908 -40.13 15.89 -16.72
C ASN A 908 -39.01 16.04 -15.66
N ALA A 909 -39.31 16.65 -14.52
CA ALA A 909 -38.35 16.76 -13.41
C ALA A 909 -37.99 15.38 -12.81
N ARG A 910 -38.96 14.47 -12.70
CA ARG A 910 -38.74 13.08 -12.27
C ARG A 910 -37.86 12.32 -13.27
N ALA A 911 -38.15 12.42 -14.56
CA ALA A 911 -37.32 11.82 -15.61
C ALA A 911 -35.86 12.32 -15.53
N GLY A 912 -35.66 13.62 -15.39
CA GLY A 912 -34.33 14.23 -15.29
C GLY A 912 -33.53 13.80 -14.05
N ARG A 913 -34.19 13.53 -12.91
CA ARG A 913 -33.52 12.97 -11.71
C ARG A 913 -33.03 11.55 -11.95
N LEU A 914 -33.90 10.67 -12.45
CA LEU A 914 -33.57 9.26 -12.71
C LEU A 914 -32.41 9.10 -13.71
N LEU A 915 -32.38 9.91 -14.78
CA LEU A 915 -31.29 9.86 -15.76
C LEU A 915 -29.96 10.38 -15.20
N ARG A 916 -29.98 11.37 -14.31
CA ARG A 916 -28.76 11.85 -13.63
C ARG A 916 -28.18 10.79 -12.70
N GLU A 917 -29.03 10.18 -11.86
CA GLU A 917 -28.63 9.10 -10.96
C GLU A 917 -28.02 7.91 -11.73
N LEU A 918 -28.62 7.53 -12.87
CA LEU A 918 -28.10 6.48 -13.73
C LEU A 918 -26.74 6.84 -14.37
N ASN A 919 -26.61 8.06 -14.90
CA ASN A 919 -25.36 8.53 -15.53
C ASN A 919 -24.21 8.65 -14.51
N GLU A 920 -24.50 9.13 -13.30
CA GLU A 920 -23.53 9.21 -12.19
C GLU A 920 -23.04 7.82 -11.80
N ARG A 921 -23.95 6.85 -11.67
CA ARG A 921 -23.62 5.47 -11.29
C ARG A 921 -22.76 4.74 -12.30
N GLU A 922 -23.05 4.88 -13.60
CA GLU A 922 -22.35 4.14 -14.66
C GLU A 922 -21.22 4.95 -15.32
N ALA A 923 -21.01 6.20 -14.89
CA ALA A 923 -20.14 7.19 -15.53
C ALA A 923 -20.27 7.14 -17.07
N ALA A 924 -21.53 7.04 -17.52
CA ALA A 924 -21.92 7.04 -18.91
C ALA A 924 -22.53 8.41 -19.24
N SER A 925 -22.23 8.94 -20.42
CA SER A 925 -23.07 9.97 -21.02
C SER A 925 -24.12 9.24 -21.84
N LEU A 926 -25.25 8.86 -21.23
CA LEU A 926 -26.37 8.41 -22.04
C LEU A 926 -26.83 9.60 -22.87
N SER A 927 -26.43 9.63 -24.14
CA SER A 927 -26.94 10.58 -25.14
C SER A 927 -28.35 10.18 -25.57
N MET A 928 -29.20 9.84 -24.61
CA MET A 928 -30.63 9.86 -24.83
C MET A 928 -31.06 11.30 -24.68
N ARG A 929 -30.91 12.01 -25.79
CA ARG A 929 -31.41 13.36 -25.97
C ARG A 929 -32.81 13.39 -25.38
N THR A 930 -33.01 14.25 -24.40
CA THR A 930 -34.23 15.05 -24.33
C THR A 930 -34.38 15.77 -25.66
N LYS A 931 -34.73 15.04 -26.73
CA LYS A 931 -35.41 15.64 -27.88
C LYS A 931 -36.76 16.05 -27.32
N ALA A 932 -36.77 17.23 -26.68
CA ALA A 932 -37.93 18.08 -26.69
C ALA A 932 -38.45 18.00 -28.12
N HIS A 933 -39.60 17.36 -28.30
CA HIS A 933 -40.31 17.43 -29.56
C HIS A 933 -40.70 18.88 -29.73
N GLY A 934 -39.79 19.67 -30.31
CA GLY A 934 -40.03 21.05 -30.66
C GLY A 934 -41.34 21.14 -31.45
N PRO A 935 -42.05 22.27 -31.37
CA PRO A 935 -43.28 22.44 -32.14
C PRO A 935 -42.98 22.14 -33.62
N ALA A 936 -43.83 21.32 -34.24
CA ALA A 936 -43.76 21.05 -35.67
C ALA A 936 -43.68 22.38 -36.44
N PRO A 937 -42.91 22.46 -37.54
CA PRO A 937 -42.84 23.68 -38.34
C PRO A 937 -44.25 24.02 -38.80
N SER A 938 -44.69 25.24 -38.49
CA SER A 938 -45.91 25.83 -39.02
C SER A 938 -45.92 25.64 -40.54
N SER A 939 -46.94 24.95 -41.05
CA SER A 939 -47.23 24.87 -42.47
C SER A 939 -47.22 26.29 -43.04
N GLY A 940 -46.33 26.52 -44.00
CA GLY A 940 -46.16 27.80 -44.65
C GLY A 940 -47.46 28.30 -45.27
N SER A 941 -47.63 29.61 -45.20
CA SER A 941 -48.48 30.37 -46.10
C SER A 941 -48.12 30.05 -47.56
N GLY A 942 -49.09 29.49 -48.27
CA GLY A 942 -49.15 29.33 -49.73
C GLY A 942 -50.60 29.14 -50.11
#